data_AF-A0A8H4XZC2-F1
#
_entry.id   AF-A0A8H4XZC2-F1
#
_cell.length_a   1.000
_cell.length_b   1.000
_cell.length_c   1.000
_cell.angle_alpha   90.00
_cell.angle_beta   90.00
_cell.angle_gamma   90.00
#
_symmetry.space_group_name_H-M   'P 1'
#
loop_
_entity.id
_entity.type
_entity.pdbx_description
1 polymer ?
#
loop_
_entity_poly.entity_id
_entity_poly.type
_entity_poly.pdbx_seq_one_letter_code
_entity_poly.pdbx_strand_id
1 'polypeptide(L)'
;MDGKILVTGQLRHVSSHGESGSQDSAGDVIRPCGWELYSHPHHPFRIVRIEVPLVAQYEPKGLANPRFQLSLDGIEPSGHAIPDSPSRHWTNWWSESIKILEQQEGRCSSASLFLVIPTEPGFLVQSDILPRRLAGLRHVLSIFHQHGLDQPVQCQPLTLQVNQMVGIMDTAVGGVVCEGGHSFSDDASAFATCLANRLQALWVMPRRPVRRRIVIVEGGYSLELRKPVFDAAVSLDIDLVIIDKPNHWLSTDERAPRLISQFIPVDLTVDDSLPDRIAAAARSCNPPVDGVTTFSDRLLCPVAQAAAMLNLFSSPVTAFEAAVDKRRMRELIPPPVPGHGHAESFIIKPAHGGGSCAVFLARNNEGRVAAEEAMRRLGKHPLVEPFFDEPEIDVNVVLCDGVALDAQVVDNLPTTAEGFPSRFDFGLKSWIDTDSIVPSGLVEDEQALLRNTTVDYLVKAGFRTGVFHCEARIVNSTSAYEFDATQPHYPRLGMKKKDDTADSAAAVAILEINARAPGAKETDRIMNSRGIDLYALHLLAASGDSERLRILSTPFSGPGGWWGQSYVGAETGGIFKPIAMFEELKTQAPELFRHIVQWAMLLEPDAQVQDPAETGRFRWVAWFLVHSNVSRSHLEDILRDVRCSLKFDMIRCS
;
A
#
# COMPACT_ATOMS: atom_id res chain seq x y z
N MET A 1 18.07 29.95 1.02
CA MET A 1 18.67 30.31 2.32
C MET A 1 18.52 29.09 3.19
N ASP A 2 19.60 28.34 3.38
CA ASP A 2 19.68 27.38 4.48
C ASP A 2 19.86 28.20 5.75
N GLY A 3 18.91 28.12 6.66
CA GLY A 3 18.89 28.99 7.82
C GLY A 3 18.03 28.40 8.91
N LYS A 4 18.69 27.91 9.97
CA LYS A 4 18.05 27.64 11.26
C LYS A 4 17.76 28.99 11.92
N ILE A 5 16.49 29.29 12.15
CA ILE A 5 16.07 30.51 12.87
C ILE A 5 15.26 30.06 14.08
N LEU A 6 15.74 30.44 15.26
CA LEU A 6 15.12 30.16 16.54
C LEU A 6 14.14 31.30 16.86
N VAL A 7 12.86 30.99 17.02
CA VAL A 7 11.86 31.92 17.57
C VAL A 7 11.43 31.36 18.92
N THR A 8 11.34 32.21 19.95
CA THR A 8 10.87 31.83 21.29
C THR A 8 9.47 32.38 21.54
N GLY A 9 8.54 31.54 22.00
CA GLY A 9 7.18 31.93 22.37
C GLY A 9 6.83 31.48 23.79
N GLN A 10 5.64 31.86 24.26
CA GLN A 10 5.09 31.44 25.55
C GLN A 10 3.69 30.86 25.37
N LEU A 11 3.41 29.74 26.03
CA LEU A 11 2.09 29.14 26.12
C LEU A 11 1.44 29.56 27.44
N ARG A 12 0.22 30.09 27.38
CA ARG A 12 -0.62 30.36 28.56
C ARG A 12 -1.77 29.36 28.60
N HIS A 13 -1.95 28.68 29.71
CA HIS A 13 -3.17 27.91 29.96
C HIS A 13 -4.29 28.86 30.41
N VAL A 14 -5.46 28.81 29.78
CA VAL A 14 -6.61 29.66 30.12
C VAL A 14 -7.68 28.79 30.80
N SER A 15 -7.90 28.99 32.09
CA SER A 15 -8.95 28.26 32.82
C SER A 15 -10.34 28.73 32.39
N SER A 16 -11.28 27.81 32.23
CA SER A 16 -12.66 28.12 31.82
C SER A 16 -13.53 28.65 32.97
N HIS A 17 -12.97 29.41 33.91
CA HIS A 17 -13.69 30.02 35.03
C HIS A 17 -13.76 31.53 34.87
N GLY A 18 -14.59 31.95 33.92
CA GLY A 18 -14.96 33.34 33.74
C GLY A 18 -16.47 33.46 33.59
N GLU A 19 -17.22 33.23 34.67
CA GLU A 19 -18.60 33.78 34.80
C GLU A 19 -19.14 33.90 36.24
N SER A 20 -18.40 33.47 37.29
CA SER A 20 -18.79 33.76 38.67
C SER A 20 -17.61 34.27 39.49
N GLY A 21 -17.70 35.51 39.96
CA GLY A 21 -16.67 36.22 40.73
C GLY A 21 -16.34 35.60 42.08
N SER A 22 -15.51 34.57 42.08
CA SER A 22 -14.72 34.16 43.25
C SER A 22 -13.25 34.02 42.83
N GLN A 23 -12.42 34.89 43.41
CA GLN A 23 -10.96 34.85 43.30
C GLN A 23 -10.44 33.60 44.02
N ASP A 24 -10.28 32.50 43.29
CA ASP A 24 -9.26 31.51 43.58
C ASP A 24 -8.38 31.39 42.33
N SER A 25 -7.26 32.11 42.37
CA SER A 25 -6.27 32.16 41.30
C SER A 25 -5.51 30.82 41.24
N ALA A 26 -6.03 29.86 40.48
CA ALA A 26 -5.16 28.89 39.82
C ALA A 26 -4.31 29.69 38.82
N GLY A 27 -3.07 30.00 39.19
CA GLY A 27 -2.21 30.92 38.45
C GLY A 27 -2.05 30.52 36.98
N ASP A 28 -2.08 31.49 36.08
CA ASP A 28 -1.75 31.32 34.67
C ASP A 28 -0.34 30.72 34.56
N VAL A 29 -0.25 29.45 34.16
CA VAL A 29 1.03 28.80 33.93
C VAL A 29 1.54 29.25 32.57
N ILE A 30 2.57 30.09 32.59
CA ILE A 30 3.31 30.54 31.40
C ILE A 30 4.48 29.57 31.18
N ARG A 31 4.50 28.84 30.06
CA ARG A 31 5.65 28.00 29.69
C ARG A 31 6.33 28.50 28.42
N PRO A 32 7.66 28.66 28.40
CA PRO A 32 8.38 28.96 27.18
C PRO A 32 8.32 27.77 26.23
N CYS A 33 8.07 28.03 24.95
CA CYS A 33 8.12 27.07 23.85
C CYS A 33 9.12 27.55 22.79
N GLY A 34 9.95 26.63 22.29
CA GLY A 34 10.93 26.88 21.24
C GLY A 34 10.37 26.50 19.87
N TRP A 35 10.71 27.28 18.83
CA TRP A 35 10.24 27.07 17.46
C TRP A 35 11.45 27.13 16.52
N GLU A 36 11.50 26.22 15.54
CA GLU A 36 12.57 26.14 14.57
C GLU A 36 12.00 25.99 13.15
N LEU A 37 12.19 27.00 12.30
CA LEU A 37 11.79 26.87 10.89
C LEU A 37 12.83 26.07 10.11
N TYR A 38 12.39 25.01 9.41
CA TYR A 38 13.21 24.20 8.50
C TYR A 38 12.72 24.33 7.06
N SER A 39 13.10 25.41 6.39
CA SER A 39 12.78 25.55 4.96
C SER A 39 13.77 24.75 4.10
N HIS A 40 13.33 23.67 3.47
CA HIS A 40 14.10 23.01 2.42
C HIS A 40 13.84 23.70 1.08
N PRO A 41 14.82 24.39 0.45
CA PRO A 41 14.66 24.89 -0.89
C PRO A 41 14.48 23.70 -1.85
N HIS A 42 13.63 23.80 -2.87
CA HIS A 42 13.41 22.78 -3.93
C HIS A 42 12.33 21.71 -3.74
N HIS A 43 11.53 21.72 -2.66
CA HIS A 43 10.34 20.86 -2.55
C HIS A 43 9.06 21.63 -2.95
N PRO A 44 7.98 20.93 -3.40
CA PRO A 44 6.67 21.56 -3.66
C PRO A 44 5.95 22.06 -2.39
N PHE A 45 6.60 21.90 -1.24
CA PHE A 45 6.17 22.34 0.06
C PHE A 45 7.39 22.79 0.88
N ARG A 46 7.11 23.50 1.97
CA ARG A 46 8.07 23.85 3.02
C ARG A 46 7.61 23.19 4.32
N ILE A 47 8.57 22.83 5.17
CA ILE A 47 8.29 22.24 6.47
C ILE A 47 8.59 23.28 7.56
N VAL A 48 7.73 23.38 8.57
CA VAL A 48 8.00 24.19 9.77
C VAL A 48 7.99 23.26 10.96
N ARG A 49 9.08 23.20 11.72
CA ARG A 49 9.12 22.42 12.96
C ARG A 49 8.77 23.31 14.13
N ILE A 50 7.99 22.76 15.03
CA ILE A 50 7.56 23.40 16.24
C ILE A 50 7.77 22.40 17.37
N GLU A 51 8.46 22.78 18.43
CA GLU A 51 8.63 21.91 19.59
C GLU A 51 7.43 22.04 20.53
N VAL A 52 6.86 20.90 20.93
CA VAL A 52 5.75 20.83 21.88
C VAL A 52 6.33 20.37 23.23
N PRO A 53 6.40 21.24 24.26
CA PRO A 53 6.90 20.83 25.57
C PRO A 53 5.93 19.87 26.27
N LEU A 54 6.44 18.85 26.95
CA LEU A 54 5.63 17.93 27.75
C LEU A 54 5.10 18.58 29.03
N VAL A 55 3.82 18.34 29.33
CA VAL A 55 3.10 18.85 30.52
C VAL A 55 3.40 17.95 31.74
N ALA A 56 4.63 17.53 31.95
CA ALA A 56 4.96 16.45 32.89
C ALA A 56 4.87 16.81 34.40
N GLN A 57 4.08 17.80 34.82
CA GLN A 57 3.97 18.19 36.25
C GLN A 57 2.58 18.66 36.70
N TYR A 58 1.49 18.20 36.08
CA TYR A 58 0.15 18.44 36.64
C TYR A 58 -0.72 17.20 36.41
N GLU A 59 -1.24 16.59 37.48
CA GLU A 59 -2.34 15.62 37.36
C GLU A 59 -3.56 16.36 36.78
N PRO A 60 -4.02 16.10 35.55
CA PRO A 60 -5.23 16.70 35.03
C PRO A 60 -6.41 15.81 35.45
N LYS A 61 -6.65 15.68 36.76
CA LYS A 61 -7.90 15.08 37.23
C LYS A 61 -9.03 16.09 37.03
N GLY A 62 -9.72 15.99 35.88
CA GLY A 62 -11.08 16.51 35.74
C GLY A 62 -11.31 17.71 34.83
N LEU A 63 -10.35 18.15 33.99
CA LEU A 63 -10.60 19.22 33.03
C LEU A 63 -11.06 18.65 31.68
N ALA A 64 -12.38 18.67 31.45
CA ALA A 64 -12.93 18.50 30.11
C ALA A 64 -12.58 19.74 29.26
N ASN A 65 -11.66 19.57 28.29
CA ASN A 65 -11.21 20.58 27.31
C ASN A 65 -10.29 21.70 27.84
N PRO A 66 -8.97 21.45 28.04
CA PRO A 66 -8.01 22.52 28.29
C PRO A 66 -7.96 23.49 27.08
N ARG A 67 -8.05 24.79 27.36
CA ARG A 67 -7.86 25.86 26.37
C ARG A 67 -6.48 26.49 26.57
N PHE A 68 -5.66 26.48 25.52
CA PHE A 68 -4.36 27.13 25.52
C PHE A 68 -4.42 28.40 24.66
N GLN A 69 -3.78 29.46 25.13
CA GLN A 69 -3.58 30.71 24.40
C GLN A 69 -2.08 30.90 24.15
N LEU A 70 -1.73 31.13 22.89
CA LEU A 70 -0.35 31.40 22.50
C LEU A 70 -0.06 32.89 22.68
N SER A 71 1.03 33.21 23.36
CA SER A 71 1.58 34.56 23.48
C SER A 71 2.99 34.54 22.90
N LEU A 72 3.23 35.28 21.82
CA LEU A 72 4.56 35.35 21.21
C LEU A 72 5.35 36.50 21.85
N ASP A 73 6.56 36.22 22.35
CA ASP A 73 7.40 37.24 22.99
C ASP A 73 7.92 38.25 21.94
N GLY A 74 7.79 39.54 22.22
CA GLY A 74 8.33 40.63 21.38
C GLY A 74 7.34 41.39 20.49
N ILE A 75 6.03 41.16 20.61
CA ILE A 75 5.00 42.01 20.00
C ILE A 75 4.39 42.89 21.11
N GLU A 76 4.81 44.16 21.20
CA GLU A 76 3.90 45.16 21.78
C GLU A 76 2.70 45.28 20.81
N PRO A 77 1.45 45.33 21.32
CA PRO A 77 0.28 45.48 20.48
C PRO A 77 0.35 46.84 19.78
N SER A 78 0.93 46.86 18.57
CA SER A 78 1.16 48.07 17.81
C SER A 78 -0.15 48.56 17.20
N GLY A 79 -1.08 49.06 18.01
CA GLY A 79 -2.27 49.86 17.64
C GLY A 79 -3.28 49.27 16.63
N HIS A 80 -2.93 48.15 16.00
CA HIS A 80 -3.74 47.38 15.08
C HIS A 80 -4.11 46.12 15.84
N ALA A 81 -5.40 45.93 16.04
CA ALA A 81 -5.95 44.72 16.63
C ALA A 81 -5.30 43.50 15.98
N ILE A 82 -4.58 42.70 16.77
CA ILE A 82 -4.26 41.33 16.38
C ILE A 82 -5.62 40.69 16.09
N PRO A 83 -5.88 40.17 14.88
CA PRO A 83 -7.15 39.51 14.59
C PRO A 83 -7.39 38.45 15.67
N ASP A 84 -8.60 38.46 16.24
CA ASP A 84 -9.01 37.62 17.36
C ASP A 84 -8.53 36.18 17.21
N SER A 85 -7.55 35.78 18.03
CA SER A 85 -7.03 34.42 18.17
C SER A 85 -6.46 33.85 16.87
N PRO A 86 -5.38 33.04 16.91
CA PRO A 86 -5.11 32.22 15.75
C PRO A 86 -6.35 31.30 15.55
N SER A 87 -6.68 30.91 14.32
CA SER A 87 -7.96 30.26 13.98
C SER A 87 -8.33 29.12 14.97
N ARG A 88 -9.59 28.95 15.42
CA ARG A 88 -9.95 27.90 16.41
C ARG A 88 -9.39 26.49 16.10
N HIS A 89 -9.05 26.23 14.85
CA HIS A 89 -8.42 25.03 14.32
C HIS A 89 -7.01 24.74 14.87
N TRP A 90 -6.08 25.71 14.94
CA TRP A 90 -4.72 25.43 15.46
C TRP A 90 -4.76 25.13 16.97
N THR A 91 -5.59 25.84 17.75
CA THR A 91 -5.75 25.57 19.18
C THR A 91 -6.18 24.13 19.39
N ASN A 92 -7.07 23.63 18.52
CA ASN A 92 -7.55 22.26 18.60
C ASN A 92 -6.44 21.27 18.22
N TRP A 93 -5.71 21.49 17.13
CA TRP A 93 -4.61 20.59 16.73
C TRP A 93 -3.51 20.53 17.77
N TRP A 94 -3.13 21.68 18.33
CA TRP A 94 -2.12 21.77 19.36
C TRP A 94 -2.59 21.09 20.66
N SER A 95 -3.82 21.38 21.11
CA SER A 95 -4.41 20.68 22.25
C SER A 95 -4.48 19.17 22.03
N GLU A 96 -4.86 18.71 20.83
CA GLU A 96 -4.91 17.29 20.52
C GLU A 96 -3.51 16.67 20.50
N SER A 97 -2.51 17.40 20.00
CA SER A 97 -1.10 17.00 20.07
C SER A 97 -0.66 16.79 21.52
N ILE A 98 -1.00 17.72 22.42
CA ILE A 98 -0.71 17.60 23.86
C ILE A 98 -1.42 16.38 24.47
N LYS A 99 -2.71 16.18 24.20
CA LYS A 99 -3.47 15.02 24.71
C LYS A 99 -2.87 13.69 24.26
N ILE A 100 -2.45 13.60 23.00
CA ILE A 100 -1.80 12.40 22.46
C ILE A 100 -0.50 12.13 23.22
N LEU A 101 0.26 13.16 23.59
CA LEU A 101 1.49 13.02 24.37
C LEU A 101 1.22 12.61 25.82
N GLU A 102 0.18 13.15 26.46
CA GLU A 102 -0.25 12.72 27.79
C GLU A 102 -0.64 11.24 27.79
N GLN A 103 -1.31 10.75 26.74
CA GLN A 103 -1.64 9.33 26.58
C GLN A 103 -0.42 8.43 26.33
N GLN A 104 0.74 9.00 25.98
CA GLN A 104 2.01 8.29 25.79
C GLN A 104 2.98 8.51 26.98
N GLU A 105 2.49 8.97 28.15
CA GLU A 105 3.31 9.15 29.36
C GLU A 105 4.17 7.90 29.66
N GLY A 106 5.49 8.11 29.75
CA GLY A 106 6.48 7.04 29.96
C GLY A 106 7.16 6.52 28.68
N ARG A 107 6.65 6.84 27.49
CA ARG A 107 7.21 6.39 26.20
C ARG A 107 8.08 7.44 25.50
N CYS A 108 7.81 8.74 25.71
CA CYS A 108 8.56 9.84 25.08
C CYS A 108 8.67 11.05 26.02
N SER A 109 9.78 11.81 25.93
CA SER A 109 10.11 12.95 26.80
C SER A 109 9.91 14.32 26.15
N SER A 110 9.65 14.37 24.83
CA SER A 110 9.32 15.58 24.07
C SER A 110 8.56 15.22 22.79
N ALA A 111 7.99 16.19 22.07
CA ALA A 111 7.45 15.97 20.74
C ALA A 111 7.67 17.16 19.81
N SER A 112 7.61 16.88 18.51
CA SER A 112 7.75 17.90 17.48
C SER A 112 6.53 17.89 16.56
N LEU A 113 5.93 19.05 16.33
CA LEU A 113 4.93 19.30 15.31
C LEU A 113 5.61 19.82 14.05
N PHE A 114 5.41 19.15 12.93
CA PHE A 114 5.88 19.56 11.61
C PHE A 114 4.69 20.04 10.78
N LEU A 115 4.61 21.33 10.46
CA LEU A 115 3.62 21.88 9.54
C LEU A 115 4.10 21.76 8.10
N VAL A 116 3.19 21.39 7.21
CA VAL A 116 3.47 21.26 5.77
C VAL A 116 2.76 22.39 5.05
N ILE A 117 3.54 23.23 4.36
CA ILE A 117 3.08 24.47 3.73
C ILE A 117 3.30 24.36 2.23
N PRO A 118 2.28 24.56 1.40
CA PRO A 118 2.43 24.51 -0.06
C PRO A 118 3.27 25.69 -0.55
N THR A 119 4.04 25.49 -1.61
CA THR A 119 4.77 26.61 -2.24
C THR A 119 3.94 27.38 -3.27
N GLU A 120 2.82 26.78 -3.73
CA GLU A 120 1.94 27.33 -4.76
C GLU A 120 0.47 27.23 -4.31
N PRO A 121 -0.41 28.14 -4.76
CA PRO A 121 -1.83 28.07 -4.43
C PRO A 121 -2.56 27.11 -5.39
N GLY A 122 -3.71 26.58 -4.98
CA GLY A 122 -4.51 25.69 -5.83
C GLY A 122 -5.41 24.76 -5.05
N PHE A 123 -5.54 23.51 -5.47
CA PHE A 123 -6.40 22.50 -4.85
C PHE A 123 -5.60 21.23 -4.57
N LEU A 124 -5.91 20.54 -3.48
CA LEU A 124 -5.26 19.26 -3.18
C LEU A 124 -5.54 18.24 -4.29
N VAL A 125 -4.54 17.40 -4.59
CA VAL A 125 -4.66 16.29 -5.55
C VAL A 125 -5.46 15.12 -4.99
N GLN A 126 -5.39 14.95 -3.66
CA GLN A 126 -6.02 13.89 -2.86
C GLN A 126 -6.19 14.44 -1.43
N SER A 127 -7.32 14.18 -0.76
CA SER A 127 -7.62 14.81 0.53
C SER A 127 -6.79 14.27 1.70
N ASP A 128 -6.31 13.03 1.60
CA ASP A 128 -5.54 12.32 2.65
C ASP A 128 -4.10 12.03 2.21
N ILE A 129 -3.56 12.88 1.33
CA ILE A 129 -2.21 12.70 0.78
C ILE A 129 -1.12 12.63 1.86
N LEU A 130 -1.26 13.37 2.96
CA LEU A 130 -0.31 13.33 4.09
C LEU A 130 -0.25 11.95 4.77
N PRO A 131 -1.35 11.37 5.29
CA PRO A 131 -1.31 10.07 5.95
C PRO A 131 -0.91 8.95 5.01
N ARG A 132 -1.26 9.02 3.71
CA ARG A 132 -0.78 8.03 2.73
C ARG A 132 0.72 8.10 2.52
N ARG A 133 1.29 9.30 2.36
CA ARG A 133 2.74 9.49 2.14
C ARG A 133 3.58 9.18 3.38
N LEU A 134 3.00 9.35 4.57
CA LEU A 134 3.65 9.11 5.85
C LEU A 134 3.35 7.72 6.43
N ALA A 135 2.62 6.88 5.70
CA ALA A 135 2.32 5.51 6.09
C ALA A 135 3.61 4.73 6.43
N GLY A 136 3.56 3.99 7.53
CA GLY A 136 4.68 3.14 7.99
C GLY A 136 5.75 3.87 8.80
N LEU A 137 5.68 5.20 8.96
CA LEU A 137 6.60 5.93 9.84
C LEU A 137 6.22 5.75 11.31
N ARG A 138 7.11 5.11 12.07
CA ARG A 138 6.86 4.76 13.49
C ARG A 138 6.90 5.94 14.46
N HIS A 139 7.67 6.96 14.13
CA HIS A 139 7.79 8.15 14.96
C HIS A 139 6.59 9.09 14.82
N VAL A 140 5.70 8.86 13.85
CA VAL A 140 4.51 9.67 13.66
C VAL A 140 3.45 9.24 14.66
N LEU A 141 3.11 10.16 15.57
CA LEU A 141 2.08 9.99 16.59
C LEU A 141 0.71 10.39 16.07
N SER A 142 0.64 11.44 15.24
CA SER A 142 -0.61 11.95 14.69
C SER A 142 -0.38 12.77 13.42
N ILE A 143 -1.42 12.89 12.60
CA ILE A 143 -1.44 13.67 11.37
C ILE A 143 -2.74 14.47 11.31
N PHE A 144 -2.65 15.73 10.92
CA PHE A 144 -3.77 16.66 10.78
C PHE A 144 -3.88 17.19 9.35
N HIS A 145 -5.10 17.50 8.91
CA HIS A 145 -5.41 18.12 7.61
C HIS A 145 -6.34 19.31 7.79
N GLN A 146 -6.14 20.35 6.98
CA GLN A 146 -6.99 21.54 7.01
C GLN A 146 -8.02 21.58 5.88
N HIS A 147 -7.68 20.99 4.72
CA HIS A 147 -8.39 21.26 3.48
C HIS A 147 -8.98 19.99 2.86
N GLY A 148 -10.19 20.13 2.31
CA GLY A 148 -10.80 19.17 1.39
C GLY A 148 -10.39 19.43 -0.06
N LEU A 149 -10.74 18.52 -0.96
CA LEU A 149 -10.45 18.64 -2.41
C LEU A 149 -11.15 19.82 -3.09
N ASP A 150 -12.26 20.28 -2.51
CA ASP A 150 -13.09 21.37 -3.00
C ASP A 150 -12.65 22.74 -2.49
N GLN A 151 -11.78 22.78 -1.49
CA GLN A 151 -11.30 24.01 -0.88
C GLN A 151 -9.97 24.45 -1.50
N PRO A 152 -9.85 25.72 -1.93
CA PRO A 152 -8.59 26.23 -2.42
C PRO A 152 -7.61 26.39 -1.25
N VAL A 153 -6.41 25.88 -1.47
CA VAL A 153 -5.25 26.07 -0.63
C VAL A 153 -4.55 27.36 -1.05
N GLN A 154 -4.22 28.20 -0.07
CA GLN A 154 -3.46 29.43 -0.28
C GLN A 154 -1.97 29.17 -0.06
N CYS A 155 -1.12 29.91 -0.75
CA CYS A 155 0.30 30.02 -0.42
C CYS A 155 0.62 31.45 0.00
N GLN A 156 1.53 31.62 0.95
CA GLN A 156 2.09 32.92 1.28
C GLN A 156 3.61 32.90 1.14
N PRO A 157 4.22 33.97 0.62
CA PRO A 157 5.65 34.15 0.74
C PRO A 157 6.04 34.13 2.22
N LEU A 158 6.83 33.14 2.62
CA LEU A 158 7.40 33.15 3.98
C LEU A 158 8.45 34.26 4.07
N THR A 159 8.05 35.42 4.58
CA THR A 159 8.96 36.30 5.31
C THR A 159 8.94 35.91 6.78
N LEU A 160 10.06 36.13 7.46
CA LEU A 160 10.31 35.58 8.80
C LEU A 160 10.11 36.66 9.84
N GLN A 161 8.84 36.90 10.21
CA GLN A 161 8.47 37.73 11.35
C GLN A 161 7.46 37.00 12.23
N VAL A 162 7.54 37.22 13.55
CA VAL A 162 6.70 36.58 14.57
C VAL A 162 5.20 36.80 14.33
N ASN A 163 4.83 37.99 13.83
CA ASN A 163 3.47 38.35 13.42
C ASN A 163 2.95 37.53 12.21
N GLN A 164 3.80 36.81 11.47
CA GLN A 164 3.42 36.00 10.32
C GLN A 164 3.21 34.52 10.67
N MET A 165 3.51 34.07 11.89
CA MET A 165 3.29 32.67 12.32
C MET A 165 1.82 32.25 12.21
N VAL A 166 0.88 33.17 12.47
CA VAL A 166 -0.56 32.92 12.27
C VAL A 166 -0.87 32.65 10.80
N GLY A 167 -0.31 33.45 9.89
CA GLY A 167 -0.45 33.23 8.45
C GLY A 167 0.19 31.92 7.98
N ILE A 168 1.33 31.55 8.54
CA ILE A 168 2.00 30.25 8.29
C ILE A 168 1.07 29.10 8.65
N MET A 169 0.47 29.13 9.85
CA MET A 169 -0.48 28.11 10.30
C MET A 169 -1.73 28.07 9.41
N ASP A 170 -2.31 29.22 9.08
CA ASP A 170 -3.52 29.29 8.25
C ASP A 170 -3.28 28.82 6.80
N THR A 171 -2.04 28.85 6.31
CA THR A 171 -1.65 28.33 4.99
C THR A 171 -1.21 26.87 4.97
N ALA A 172 -1.00 26.25 6.13
CA ALA A 172 -0.55 24.87 6.20
C ALA A 172 -1.64 23.93 5.68
N VAL A 173 -1.28 22.99 4.79
CA VAL A 173 -2.22 21.95 4.34
C VAL A 173 -2.50 20.92 5.43
N GLY A 174 -1.58 20.80 6.38
CA GLY A 174 -1.68 19.90 7.51
C GLY A 174 -0.43 19.91 8.37
N GLY A 175 -0.41 19.03 9.37
CA GLY A 175 0.69 18.91 10.30
C GLY A 175 0.91 17.47 10.77
N VAL A 176 2.11 17.18 11.26
CA VAL A 176 2.55 15.86 11.71
C VAL A 176 3.15 15.98 13.10
N VAL A 177 2.61 15.26 14.08
CA VAL A 177 3.20 15.18 15.42
C VAL A 177 4.05 13.94 15.51
N CYS A 178 5.28 14.12 15.98
CA CYS A 178 6.25 13.05 16.08
C CYS A 178 6.88 12.98 17.47
N GLU A 179 7.31 11.78 17.85
CA GLU A 179 8.15 11.54 19.02
C GLU A 179 9.42 12.41 18.94
N GLY A 180 9.78 13.09 20.04
CA GLY A 180 10.99 13.90 20.14
C GLY A 180 12.14 13.18 20.85
N GLY A 181 13.38 13.42 20.40
CA GLY A 181 14.61 12.90 20.99
C GLY A 181 15.28 13.89 21.97
N HIS A 182 16.16 13.37 22.83
CA HIS A 182 16.84 14.13 23.89
C HIS A 182 17.92 15.13 23.42
N SER A 183 18.20 15.26 22.11
CA SER A 183 19.18 16.22 21.58
C SER A 183 18.65 17.02 20.36
N PHE A 184 19.02 18.30 20.34
CA PHE A 184 18.41 19.37 19.53
C PHE A 184 18.84 19.45 18.05
N SER A 185 19.69 18.56 17.52
CA SER A 185 20.26 18.73 16.16
C SER A 185 20.19 17.52 15.23
N ASP A 186 20.41 16.31 15.73
CA ASP A 186 20.77 15.22 14.82
C ASP A 186 19.54 14.44 14.32
N ASP A 187 18.62 14.10 15.21
CA ASP A 187 17.41 13.34 14.85
C ASP A 187 16.36 14.19 14.11
N ALA A 188 16.27 15.49 14.43
CA ALA A 188 15.31 16.39 13.81
C ALA A 188 15.62 16.67 12.33
N SER A 189 16.90 16.84 12.00
CA SER A 189 17.33 17.00 10.61
C SER A 189 17.11 15.72 9.80
N ALA A 190 17.37 14.56 10.40
CA ALA A 190 17.11 13.26 9.78
C ALA A 190 15.60 13.06 9.50
N PHE A 191 14.73 13.39 10.47
CA PHE A 191 13.29 13.28 10.28
C PHE A 191 12.75 14.29 9.26
N ALA A 192 13.21 15.55 9.29
CA ALA A 192 12.85 16.55 8.28
C ALA A 192 13.28 16.12 6.87
N THR A 193 14.45 15.50 6.73
CA THR A 193 14.91 14.90 5.47
C THR A 193 14.03 13.73 5.05
N CYS A 194 13.63 12.86 5.99
CA CYS A 194 12.71 11.77 5.74
C CYS A 194 11.33 12.26 5.26
N LEU A 195 10.77 13.29 5.91
CA LEU A 195 9.55 13.96 5.48
C LEU A 195 9.73 14.54 4.07
N ALA A 196 10.80 15.28 3.84
CA ALA A 196 11.09 15.87 2.54
C ALA A 196 11.12 14.81 1.42
N ASN A 197 11.74 13.66 1.71
CA ASN A 197 11.80 12.53 0.79
C ASN A 197 10.45 11.89 0.51
N ARG A 198 9.61 11.75 1.54
CA ARG A 198 8.29 11.13 1.41
C ARG A 198 7.26 12.02 0.75
N LEU A 199 7.41 13.33 0.90
CA LEU A 199 6.44 14.31 0.46
C LEU A 199 6.77 14.89 -0.94
N GLN A 200 7.81 14.43 -1.64
CA GLN A 200 8.31 15.04 -2.89
C GLN A 200 7.28 15.24 -4.03
N ALA A 201 6.23 14.42 -4.10
CA ALA A 201 5.19 14.55 -5.13
C ALA A 201 4.53 15.93 -5.11
N LEU A 202 3.88 16.32 -6.22
CA LEU A 202 3.07 17.54 -6.23
C LEU A 202 1.76 17.33 -5.45
N TRP A 203 1.41 18.27 -4.56
CA TRP A 203 0.23 18.16 -3.68
C TRP A 203 -0.93 19.01 -4.14
N VAL A 204 -0.60 20.09 -4.84
CA VAL A 204 -1.51 21.16 -5.19
C VAL A 204 -1.53 21.28 -6.71
N MET A 205 -2.73 21.26 -7.29
CA MET A 205 -2.97 21.54 -8.70
C MET A 205 -3.65 22.89 -8.87
N PRO A 206 -3.41 23.60 -9.98
CA PRO A 206 -4.04 24.89 -10.24
C PRO A 206 -5.56 24.79 -10.44
N ARG A 207 -6.06 23.61 -10.84
CA ARG A 207 -7.47 23.37 -11.15
C ARG A 207 -8.08 22.46 -10.09
N ARG A 208 -9.34 22.75 -9.74
CA ARG A 208 -10.13 21.91 -8.85
C ARG A 208 -10.30 20.52 -9.46
N PRO A 209 -10.02 19.43 -8.72
CA PRO A 209 -10.32 18.08 -9.16
C PRO A 209 -11.81 17.93 -9.51
N VAL A 210 -12.08 17.22 -10.60
CA VAL A 210 -13.45 16.91 -11.01
C VAL A 210 -13.90 15.66 -10.26
N ARG A 211 -15.04 15.75 -9.57
CA ARG A 211 -15.70 14.60 -8.95
C ARG A 211 -16.11 13.62 -10.04
N ARG A 212 -15.77 12.34 -9.89
CA ARG A 212 -16.06 11.29 -10.87
C ARG A 212 -16.98 10.24 -10.29
N ARG A 213 -17.73 9.55 -11.14
CA ARG A 213 -18.48 8.36 -10.77
C ARG A 213 -17.95 7.12 -11.49
N ILE A 214 -17.50 6.14 -10.74
CA ILE A 214 -16.89 4.93 -11.29
C ILE A 214 -17.69 3.70 -10.86
N VAL A 215 -17.96 2.83 -11.83
CA VAL A 215 -18.50 1.50 -11.57
C VAL A 215 -17.36 0.53 -11.29
N ILE A 216 -17.44 -0.19 -10.17
CA ILE A 216 -16.62 -1.38 -9.92
C ILE A 216 -17.53 -2.61 -10.07
N VAL A 217 -17.18 -3.49 -10.99
CA VAL A 217 -17.84 -4.79 -11.15
C VAL A 217 -17.11 -5.81 -10.28
N GLU A 218 -17.85 -6.46 -9.39
CA GLU A 218 -17.37 -7.29 -8.26
C GLU A 218 -16.77 -6.47 -7.10
N GLY A 219 -17.57 -6.26 -6.06
CA GLY A 219 -17.23 -5.53 -4.83
C GLY A 219 -16.27 -6.26 -3.90
N GLY A 220 -15.93 -7.53 -4.17
CA GLY A 220 -14.97 -8.32 -3.38
C GLY A 220 -15.56 -9.03 -2.16
N TYR A 221 -14.71 -9.74 -1.43
CA TYR A 221 -15.17 -10.75 -0.47
C TYR A 221 -15.54 -10.21 0.91
N SER A 222 -14.88 -9.14 1.37
CA SER A 222 -15.11 -8.56 2.69
C SER A 222 -14.70 -7.09 2.74
N LEU A 223 -15.13 -6.39 3.77
CA LEU A 223 -14.76 -5.00 3.99
C LEU A 223 -13.26 -4.86 4.26
N GLU A 224 -12.66 -5.76 5.03
CA GLU A 224 -11.25 -5.69 5.43
C GLU A 224 -10.32 -5.68 4.21
N LEU A 225 -10.62 -6.50 3.20
CA LEU A 225 -9.81 -6.59 1.98
C LEU A 225 -10.12 -5.48 0.98
N ARG A 226 -11.34 -4.92 0.98
CA ARG A 226 -11.76 -3.89 0.02
C ARG A 226 -11.69 -2.47 0.55
N LYS A 227 -11.56 -2.28 1.87
CA LYS A 227 -11.46 -0.98 2.53
C LYS A 227 -10.45 -0.03 1.87
N PRO A 228 -9.23 -0.46 1.49
CA PRO A 228 -8.28 0.42 0.80
C PRO A 228 -8.82 1.03 -0.50
N VAL A 229 -9.65 0.30 -1.25
CA VAL A 229 -10.30 0.82 -2.48
C VAL A 229 -11.35 1.88 -2.14
N PHE A 230 -12.17 1.65 -1.12
CA PHE A 230 -13.17 2.62 -0.69
C PHE A 230 -12.53 3.89 -0.14
N ASP A 231 -11.49 3.74 0.68
CA ASP A 231 -10.72 4.87 1.21
C ASP A 231 -10.08 5.67 0.07
N ALA A 232 -9.50 4.98 -0.92
CA ALA A 232 -8.93 5.62 -2.10
C ALA A 232 -10.00 6.42 -2.87
N ALA A 233 -11.18 5.86 -3.11
CA ALA A 233 -12.25 6.57 -3.79
C ALA A 233 -12.72 7.82 -3.03
N VAL A 234 -12.95 7.71 -1.71
CA VAL A 234 -13.30 8.85 -0.86
C VAL A 234 -12.23 9.94 -0.94
N SER A 235 -10.95 9.54 -0.88
CA SER A 235 -9.85 10.50 -0.90
C SER A 235 -9.66 11.25 -2.22
N LEU A 236 -10.19 10.70 -3.31
CA LEU A 236 -10.13 11.25 -4.67
C LEU A 236 -11.42 11.98 -5.07
N ASP A 237 -12.42 12.06 -4.18
CA ASP A 237 -13.79 12.52 -4.47
C ASP A 237 -14.38 11.73 -5.66
N ILE A 238 -14.38 10.40 -5.53
CA ILE A 238 -14.96 9.46 -6.49
C ILE A 238 -16.20 8.79 -5.88
N ASP A 239 -17.33 8.93 -6.55
CA ASP A 239 -18.55 8.17 -6.27
C ASP A 239 -18.40 6.75 -6.81
N LEU A 240 -18.41 5.76 -5.92
CA LEU A 240 -18.40 4.36 -6.33
C LEU A 240 -19.80 3.82 -6.53
N VAL A 241 -20.04 3.20 -7.67
CA VAL A 241 -21.19 2.33 -7.94
C VAL A 241 -20.68 0.89 -7.96
N ILE A 242 -21.30 -0.01 -7.22
CA ILE A 242 -20.93 -1.42 -7.21
C ILE A 242 -21.96 -2.22 -8.00
N ILE A 243 -21.50 -2.96 -9.00
CA ILE A 243 -22.27 -3.99 -9.67
C ILE A 243 -21.80 -5.34 -9.14
N ASP A 244 -22.68 -6.07 -8.49
CA ASP A 244 -22.37 -7.41 -7.98
C ASP A 244 -23.62 -8.31 -7.96
N LYS A 245 -23.42 -9.59 -7.66
CA LYS A 245 -24.49 -10.57 -7.53
C LYS A 245 -25.54 -10.13 -6.49
N PRO A 246 -26.81 -10.54 -6.68
CA PRO A 246 -27.83 -10.39 -5.64
C PRO A 246 -27.37 -10.98 -4.29
N ASN A 247 -27.79 -10.37 -3.18
CA ASN A 247 -27.45 -10.77 -1.81
C ASN A 247 -25.95 -10.69 -1.46
N HIS A 248 -25.17 -9.89 -2.20
CA HIS A 248 -23.80 -9.57 -1.83
C HIS A 248 -23.74 -8.82 -0.49
N TRP A 249 -22.66 -8.96 0.30
CA TRP A 249 -22.57 -8.35 1.64
C TRP A 249 -22.73 -6.82 1.61
N LEU A 250 -22.25 -6.15 0.56
CA LEU A 250 -22.44 -4.70 0.38
C LEU A 250 -23.91 -4.27 0.23
N SER A 251 -24.81 -5.19 -0.13
CA SER A 251 -26.25 -4.88 -0.23
C SER A 251 -26.95 -4.90 1.13
N THR A 252 -26.33 -5.53 2.14
CA THR A 252 -26.93 -5.73 3.48
C THR A 252 -26.15 -5.06 4.60
N ASP A 253 -24.89 -4.67 4.37
CA ASP A 253 -24.02 -4.06 5.38
C ASP A 253 -24.41 -2.59 5.62
N GLU A 254 -24.73 -2.25 6.86
CA GLU A 254 -25.13 -0.89 7.27
C GLU A 254 -24.04 0.17 7.06
N ARG A 255 -22.77 -0.26 6.92
CA ARG A 255 -21.64 0.63 6.64
C ARG A 255 -21.56 0.97 5.14
N ALA A 256 -22.10 0.13 4.26
CA ALA A 256 -21.99 0.28 2.81
C ALA A 256 -22.48 1.64 2.28
N PRO A 257 -23.61 2.22 2.74
CA PRO A 257 -24.07 3.54 2.28
C PRO A 257 -23.08 4.70 2.51
N ARG A 258 -22.09 4.53 3.40
CA ARG A 258 -21.01 5.51 3.62
C ARG A 258 -19.80 5.29 2.72
N LEU A 259 -19.71 4.12 2.09
CA LEU A 259 -18.57 3.66 1.29
C LEU A 259 -18.85 3.71 -0.21
N ILE A 260 -20.12 3.53 -0.60
CA ILE A 260 -20.56 3.47 -1.99
C ILE A 260 -21.80 4.34 -2.20
N SER A 261 -21.90 4.94 -3.39
CA SER A 261 -23.05 5.77 -3.77
C SER A 261 -24.26 4.94 -4.19
N GLN A 262 -24.04 3.75 -4.76
CA GLN A 262 -25.10 2.88 -5.26
C GLN A 262 -24.61 1.42 -5.34
N PHE A 263 -25.50 0.48 -5.05
CA PHE A 263 -25.32 -0.95 -5.33
C PHE A 263 -26.36 -1.40 -6.36
N ILE A 264 -25.94 -2.10 -7.41
CA ILE A 264 -26.82 -2.61 -8.46
C ILE A 264 -26.65 -4.14 -8.55
N PRO A 265 -27.69 -4.93 -8.20
CA PRO A 265 -27.63 -6.37 -8.28
C PRO A 265 -27.70 -6.84 -9.75
N VAL A 266 -26.69 -7.60 -10.18
CA VAL A 266 -26.60 -8.19 -11.53
C VAL A 266 -26.07 -9.61 -11.41
N ASP A 267 -26.63 -10.55 -12.17
CA ASP A 267 -26.04 -11.88 -12.30
C ASP A 267 -24.68 -11.78 -13.04
N LEU A 268 -23.61 -12.14 -12.33
CA LEU A 268 -22.22 -12.09 -12.81
C LEU A 268 -21.73 -13.42 -13.38
N THR A 269 -22.63 -14.32 -13.78
CA THR A 269 -22.29 -15.52 -14.54
C THR A 269 -21.52 -15.13 -15.80
N VAL A 270 -20.33 -15.70 -16.00
CA VAL A 270 -19.48 -15.37 -17.14
C VAL A 270 -19.96 -16.12 -18.36
N ASP A 271 -20.75 -15.44 -19.19
CA ASP A 271 -21.28 -15.88 -20.47
C ASP A 271 -21.25 -14.72 -21.48
N ASP A 272 -21.63 -15.00 -22.73
CA ASP A 272 -21.59 -14.01 -23.83
C ASP A 272 -22.48 -12.77 -23.58
N SER A 273 -23.45 -12.85 -22.66
CA SER A 273 -24.37 -11.75 -22.32
C SER A 273 -23.94 -10.91 -21.12
N LEU A 274 -22.90 -11.32 -20.40
CA LEU A 274 -22.40 -10.58 -19.24
C LEU A 274 -22.01 -9.12 -19.57
N PRO A 275 -21.32 -8.82 -20.70
CA PRO A 275 -21.01 -7.44 -21.07
C PRO A 275 -22.26 -6.56 -21.22
N ASP A 276 -23.32 -7.08 -21.86
CA ASP A 276 -24.59 -6.38 -22.03
C ASP A 276 -25.25 -6.07 -20.70
N ARG A 277 -25.24 -7.04 -19.77
CA ARG A 277 -25.80 -6.87 -18.43
C ARG A 277 -25.06 -5.80 -17.63
N ILE A 278 -23.72 -5.80 -17.67
CA ILE A 278 -22.89 -4.77 -17.02
C ILE A 278 -23.18 -3.40 -17.64
N ALA A 279 -23.19 -3.30 -18.97
CA ALA A 279 -23.43 -2.04 -19.67
C ALA A 279 -24.85 -1.50 -19.44
N ALA A 280 -25.86 -2.36 -19.38
CA ALA A 280 -27.23 -1.97 -19.06
C ALA A 280 -27.33 -1.42 -17.63
N ALA A 281 -26.71 -2.08 -16.65
CA ALA A 281 -26.67 -1.62 -15.27
C ALA A 281 -25.93 -0.27 -15.13
N ALA A 282 -24.76 -0.12 -15.75
CA ALA A 282 -24.02 1.15 -15.74
C ALA A 282 -24.80 2.30 -16.43
N ARG A 283 -25.53 2.02 -17.53
CA ARG A 283 -26.42 3.01 -18.18
C ARG A 283 -27.58 3.46 -17.30
N SER A 284 -28.02 2.63 -16.35
CA SER A 284 -29.14 2.96 -15.47
C SER A 284 -28.78 3.96 -14.36
N CYS A 285 -27.48 4.22 -14.15
CA CYS A 285 -27.01 5.19 -13.17
C CYS A 285 -27.39 6.63 -13.56
N ASN A 286 -27.80 7.42 -12.56
CA ASN A 286 -28.05 8.84 -12.72
C ASN A 286 -27.46 9.65 -11.54
N PRO A 287 -26.61 10.66 -11.76
CA PRO A 287 -25.89 11.00 -13.00
C PRO A 287 -25.16 9.82 -13.68
N PRO A 288 -24.84 9.95 -14.99
CA PRO A 288 -24.04 8.98 -15.75
C PRO A 288 -22.69 8.69 -15.09
N VAL A 289 -22.13 7.52 -15.42
CA VAL A 289 -20.82 7.07 -14.94
C VAL A 289 -19.70 7.61 -15.84
N ASP A 290 -18.56 7.93 -15.25
CA ASP A 290 -17.35 8.38 -15.94
C ASP A 290 -16.39 7.23 -16.29
N GLY A 291 -16.56 6.06 -15.65
CA GLY A 291 -15.67 4.93 -15.83
C GLY A 291 -16.27 3.62 -15.32
N VAL A 292 -15.75 2.51 -15.82
CA VAL A 292 -16.09 1.15 -15.36
C VAL A 292 -14.82 0.31 -15.27
N THR A 293 -14.66 -0.42 -14.18
CA THR A 293 -13.47 -1.24 -13.93
C THR A 293 -13.77 -2.44 -13.05
N THR A 294 -12.77 -3.30 -12.84
CA THR A 294 -12.82 -4.44 -11.93
C THR A 294 -11.44 -4.72 -11.34
N PHE A 295 -11.42 -5.42 -10.21
CA PHE A 295 -10.22 -5.98 -9.59
C PHE A 295 -10.17 -7.51 -9.71
N SER A 296 -10.92 -8.06 -10.67
CA SER A 296 -11.10 -9.50 -10.84
C SER A 296 -10.67 -9.96 -12.21
N ASP A 297 -9.72 -10.89 -12.26
CA ASP A 297 -9.14 -11.36 -13.52
C ASP A 297 -10.19 -12.00 -14.43
N ARG A 298 -11.16 -12.69 -13.84
CA ARG A 298 -12.28 -13.33 -14.57
C ARG A 298 -13.19 -12.31 -15.27
N LEU A 299 -13.19 -11.06 -14.81
CA LEU A 299 -14.10 -10.01 -15.28
C LEU A 299 -13.40 -8.97 -16.18
N LEU A 300 -12.08 -9.04 -16.36
CA LEU A 300 -11.34 -8.04 -17.15
C LEU A 300 -11.90 -7.88 -18.57
N CYS A 301 -12.08 -9.00 -19.30
CA CYS A 301 -12.63 -8.97 -20.66
C CYS A 301 -14.08 -8.49 -20.73
N PRO A 302 -15.06 -9.05 -19.98
CA PRO A 302 -16.44 -8.59 -20.07
C PRO A 302 -16.63 -7.13 -19.61
N VAL A 303 -15.82 -6.66 -18.65
CA VAL A 303 -15.83 -5.25 -18.23
C VAL A 303 -15.26 -4.34 -19.31
N ALA A 304 -14.17 -4.73 -19.97
CA ALA A 304 -13.62 -3.97 -21.09
C ALA A 304 -14.59 -3.88 -22.27
N GLN A 305 -15.32 -4.96 -22.56
CA GLN A 305 -16.39 -4.98 -23.57
C GLN A 305 -17.53 -4.04 -23.18
N ALA A 306 -17.97 -4.08 -21.92
CA ALA A 306 -18.98 -3.15 -21.42
C ALA A 306 -18.52 -1.68 -21.51
N ALA A 307 -17.26 -1.38 -21.17
CA ALA A 307 -16.68 -0.04 -21.31
C ALA A 307 -16.76 0.46 -22.77
N ALA A 308 -16.42 -0.40 -23.74
CA ALA A 308 -16.52 -0.08 -25.16
C ALA A 308 -17.97 0.20 -25.60
N MET A 309 -18.94 -0.60 -25.14
CA MET A 309 -20.38 -0.38 -25.41
C MET A 309 -20.92 0.92 -24.82
N LEU A 310 -20.26 1.47 -23.81
CA LEU A 310 -20.61 2.71 -23.12
C LEU A 310 -19.83 3.92 -23.65
N ASN A 311 -18.88 3.72 -24.57
CA ASN A 311 -17.90 4.73 -25.00
C ASN A 311 -17.11 5.35 -23.82
N LEU A 312 -16.79 4.54 -22.81
CA LEU A 312 -15.96 4.96 -21.67
C LEU A 312 -14.48 4.72 -21.95
N PHE A 313 -13.62 5.45 -21.24
CA PHE A 313 -12.18 5.28 -21.34
C PHE A 313 -11.76 3.87 -20.92
N SER A 314 -11.11 3.13 -21.83
CA SER A 314 -10.54 1.81 -21.56
C SER A 314 -9.51 1.44 -22.64
N SER A 315 -8.66 0.45 -22.35
CA SER A 315 -7.82 -0.17 -23.36
C SER A 315 -8.65 -1.06 -24.30
N PRO A 316 -8.16 -1.37 -25.51
CA PRO A 316 -8.88 -2.27 -26.43
C PRO A 316 -9.16 -3.63 -25.79
N VAL A 317 -10.33 -4.22 -26.09
CA VAL A 317 -10.72 -5.55 -25.59
C VAL A 317 -9.67 -6.61 -25.91
N THR A 318 -9.08 -6.54 -27.11
CA THR A 318 -8.01 -7.45 -27.56
C THR A 318 -6.77 -7.42 -26.65
N ALA A 319 -6.48 -6.29 -26.00
CA ALA A 319 -5.37 -6.18 -25.04
C ALA A 319 -5.66 -6.99 -23.78
N PHE A 320 -6.89 -6.92 -23.26
CA PHE A 320 -7.33 -7.73 -22.12
C PHE A 320 -7.38 -9.22 -22.47
N GLU A 321 -7.87 -9.57 -23.66
CA GLU A 321 -7.87 -10.96 -24.14
C GLU A 321 -6.45 -11.54 -24.20
N ALA A 322 -5.48 -10.76 -24.67
CA ALA A 322 -4.08 -11.15 -24.71
C ALA A 322 -3.45 -11.28 -23.30
N ALA A 323 -3.92 -10.51 -22.32
CA ALA A 323 -3.43 -10.61 -20.94
C ALA A 323 -3.98 -11.85 -20.20
N VAL A 324 -5.26 -12.18 -20.39
CA VAL A 324 -5.91 -13.28 -19.65
C VAL A 324 -5.73 -14.66 -20.26
N ASP A 325 -5.49 -14.75 -21.58
CA ASP A 325 -5.20 -16.01 -22.28
C ASP A 325 -3.69 -16.18 -22.42
N LYS A 326 -3.15 -17.11 -21.62
CA LYS A 326 -1.72 -17.41 -21.62
C LYS A 326 -1.22 -17.90 -22.98
N ARG A 327 -2.06 -18.49 -23.86
CA ARG A 327 -1.63 -18.88 -25.22
C ARG A 327 -1.43 -17.66 -26.11
N ARG A 328 -2.38 -16.73 -26.12
CA ARG A 328 -2.27 -15.48 -26.89
C ARG A 328 -1.10 -14.63 -26.43
N MET A 329 -0.85 -14.60 -25.11
CA MET A 329 0.34 -13.96 -24.56
C MET A 329 1.63 -14.53 -25.18
N ARG A 330 1.73 -15.86 -25.37
CA ARG A 330 2.90 -16.53 -25.96
C ARG A 330 3.04 -16.26 -27.46
N GLU A 331 1.94 -16.01 -28.16
CA GLU A 331 1.97 -15.59 -29.57
C GLU A 331 2.55 -14.18 -29.71
N LEU A 332 2.27 -13.28 -28.76
CA LEU A 332 2.81 -11.91 -28.73
C LEU A 332 4.25 -11.85 -28.25
N ILE A 333 4.57 -12.54 -27.15
CA ILE A 333 5.92 -12.66 -26.62
C ILE A 333 6.18 -14.12 -26.28
N PRO A 334 6.88 -14.84 -27.17
CA PRO A 334 7.34 -16.19 -26.91
C PRO A 334 8.23 -16.23 -25.68
N PRO A 335 8.15 -17.31 -24.87
CA PRO A 335 9.05 -17.47 -23.74
C PRO A 335 10.48 -17.68 -24.26
N PRO A 336 11.51 -17.27 -23.49
CA PRO A 336 12.89 -17.55 -23.85
C PRO A 336 13.14 -19.06 -23.93
N VAL A 337 14.11 -19.45 -24.76
CA VAL A 337 14.55 -20.84 -24.86
C VAL A 337 15.49 -21.13 -23.67
N PRO A 338 15.24 -22.19 -22.87
CA PRO A 338 16.16 -22.58 -21.82
C PRO A 338 17.57 -22.88 -22.37
N GLY A 339 18.61 -22.57 -21.60
CA GLY A 339 19.99 -22.88 -21.96
C GLY A 339 20.26 -24.39 -22.11
N HIS A 340 21.40 -24.75 -22.70
CA HIS A 340 21.83 -26.15 -22.78
C HIS A 340 22.06 -26.69 -21.36
N GLY A 341 21.43 -27.82 -21.00
CA GLY A 341 21.61 -28.48 -19.69
C GLY A 341 20.47 -28.29 -18.67
N HIS A 342 19.40 -27.54 -19.00
CA HIS A 342 18.21 -27.51 -18.15
C HIS A 342 17.56 -28.90 -18.09
N ALA A 343 17.35 -29.42 -16.87
CA ALA A 343 16.60 -30.64 -16.65
C ALA A 343 15.17 -30.47 -17.17
N GLU A 344 14.64 -31.47 -17.88
CA GLU A 344 13.31 -31.43 -18.49
C GLU A 344 12.21 -31.37 -17.41
N SER A 345 11.82 -30.13 -17.05
CA SER A 345 10.76 -29.84 -16.08
C SER A 345 9.66 -29.01 -16.74
N PHE A 346 8.42 -29.26 -16.33
CA PHE A 346 7.22 -28.66 -16.90
C PHE A 346 6.38 -28.00 -15.82
N ILE A 347 5.81 -26.85 -16.13
CA ILE A 347 4.72 -26.25 -15.38
C ILE A 347 3.41 -26.52 -16.13
N ILE A 348 2.44 -27.09 -15.44
CA ILE A 348 1.10 -27.41 -15.95
C ILE A 348 0.11 -26.51 -15.24
N LYS A 349 -0.58 -25.64 -15.99
CA LYS A 349 -1.50 -24.63 -15.45
C LYS A 349 -2.73 -24.42 -16.34
N PRO A 350 -3.81 -23.80 -15.83
CA PRO A 350 -4.93 -23.41 -16.67
C PRO A 350 -4.50 -22.38 -17.72
N ALA A 351 -5.02 -22.49 -18.94
CA ALA A 351 -4.73 -21.50 -19.99
C ALA A 351 -5.35 -20.11 -19.74
N HIS A 352 -6.44 -20.06 -18.95
CA HIS A 352 -7.19 -18.83 -18.65
C HIS A 352 -7.42 -18.68 -17.15
N GLY A 353 -6.97 -17.56 -16.60
CA GLY A 353 -7.13 -17.21 -15.17
C GLY A 353 -6.75 -18.34 -14.20
N GLY A 354 -7.32 -18.27 -12.99
CA GLY A 354 -7.20 -19.31 -11.96
C GLY A 354 -6.22 -19.00 -10.83
N GLY A 355 -5.40 -17.96 -10.96
CA GLY A 355 -4.29 -17.69 -10.03
C GLY A 355 -3.44 -18.94 -9.81
N SER A 356 -2.90 -19.11 -8.61
CA SER A 356 -2.13 -20.32 -8.23
C SER A 356 -2.98 -21.59 -8.04
N CYS A 357 -4.27 -21.58 -8.39
CA CYS A 357 -5.13 -22.77 -8.26
C CYS A 357 -4.89 -23.74 -9.42
N ALA A 358 -4.78 -25.03 -9.09
CA ALA A 358 -4.53 -26.10 -10.05
C ALA A 358 -3.25 -25.92 -10.89
N VAL A 359 -2.19 -25.35 -10.31
CA VAL A 359 -0.86 -25.28 -10.92
C VAL A 359 -0.01 -26.45 -10.42
N PHE A 360 0.75 -27.09 -11.30
CA PHE A 360 1.55 -28.28 -10.97
C PHE A 360 2.92 -28.22 -11.66
N LEU A 361 3.98 -28.58 -10.91
CA LEU A 361 5.31 -28.81 -11.46
C LEU A 361 5.56 -30.30 -11.64
N ALA A 362 5.94 -30.69 -12.84
CA ALA A 362 6.39 -32.02 -13.17
C ALA A 362 7.88 -31.99 -13.51
N ARG A 363 8.67 -32.89 -12.91
CA ARG A 363 10.12 -33.00 -13.17
C ARG A 363 10.47 -34.02 -14.25
N ASN A 364 9.46 -34.62 -14.88
CA ASN A 364 9.58 -35.58 -15.98
C ASN A 364 8.23 -35.71 -16.72
N ASN A 365 8.25 -36.45 -17.84
CA ASN A 365 7.07 -36.66 -18.66
C ASN A 365 5.95 -37.47 -17.98
N GLU A 366 6.28 -38.41 -17.08
CA GLU A 366 5.27 -39.19 -16.34
C GLU A 366 4.47 -38.29 -15.39
N GLY A 367 5.16 -37.47 -14.61
CA GLY A 367 4.54 -36.47 -13.73
C GLY A 367 3.71 -35.44 -14.51
N ARG A 368 4.12 -35.10 -15.72
CA ARG A 368 3.36 -34.19 -16.59
C ARG A 368 2.00 -34.78 -16.95
N VAL A 369 1.96 -36.03 -17.40
CA VAL A 369 0.70 -36.72 -17.76
C VAL A 369 -0.22 -36.80 -16.55
N ALA A 370 0.31 -37.16 -15.38
CA ALA A 370 -0.48 -37.22 -14.14
C ALA A 370 -1.07 -35.85 -13.75
N ALA A 371 -0.31 -34.76 -13.89
CA ALA A 371 -0.76 -33.40 -13.62
C ALA A 371 -1.85 -32.94 -14.60
N GLU A 372 -1.70 -33.25 -15.90
CA GLU A 372 -2.72 -32.95 -16.91
C GLU A 372 -4.04 -33.68 -16.60
N GLU A 373 -3.98 -34.96 -16.24
CA GLU A 373 -5.17 -35.72 -15.85
C GLU A 373 -5.84 -35.14 -14.60
N ALA A 374 -5.06 -34.78 -13.59
CA ALA A 374 -5.57 -34.12 -12.38
C ALA A 374 -6.31 -32.83 -12.71
N MET A 375 -5.73 -32.00 -13.59
CA MET A 375 -6.36 -30.76 -14.02
C MET A 375 -7.66 -30.99 -14.81
N ARG A 376 -7.70 -32.01 -15.69
CA ARG A 376 -8.91 -32.37 -16.43
C ARG A 376 -10.02 -32.86 -15.49
N ARG A 377 -9.69 -33.60 -14.43
CA ARG A 377 -10.66 -34.00 -13.38
C ARG A 377 -11.27 -32.79 -12.65
N LEU A 378 -10.53 -31.68 -12.55
CA LEU A 378 -11.02 -30.41 -12.03
C LEU A 378 -11.83 -29.58 -13.06
N GLY A 379 -12.10 -30.14 -14.25
CA GLY A 379 -12.83 -29.46 -15.33
C GLY A 379 -12.05 -28.33 -15.98
N LYS A 380 -10.71 -28.39 -15.95
CA LYS A 380 -9.82 -27.36 -16.51
C LYS A 380 -9.04 -27.89 -17.71
N HIS A 381 -8.66 -26.99 -18.62
CA HIS A 381 -7.86 -27.31 -19.80
C HIS A 381 -6.37 -27.02 -19.53
N PRO A 382 -5.50 -28.04 -19.60
CA PRO A 382 -4.07 -27.85 -19.33
C PRO A 382 -3.35 -27.07 -20.42
N LEU A 383 -2.47 -26.18 -19.96
CA LEU A 383 -1.37 -25.58 -20.70
C LEU A 383 -0.08 -26.11 -20.08
N VAL A 384 0.82 -26.64 -20.92
CA VAL A 384 2.13 -27.15 -20.51
C VAL A 384 3.18 -26.17 -21.01
N GLU A 385 4.04 -25.70 -20.11
CA GLU A 385 5.17 -24.82 -20.45
C GLU A 385 6.46 -25.37 -19.82
N PRO A 386 7.64 -25.00 -20.33
CA PRO A 386 8.90 -25.20 -19.62
C PRO A 386 8.83 -24.55 -18.24
N PHE A 387 9.32 -25.26 -17.21
CA PHE A 387 9.56 -24.66 -15.91
C PHE A 387 10.94 -24.00 -15.89
N PHE A 388 10.98 -22.74 -15.46
CA PHE A 388 12.20 -21.96 -15.28
C PHE A 388 12.56 -21.96 -13.79
N ASP A 389 13.61 -22.66 -13.39
CA ASP A 389 14.06 -22.83 -12.00
C ASP A 389 14.95 -21.65 -11.56
N GLU A 390 14.46 -20.43 -11.82
CA GLU A 390 15.15 -19.17 -11.59
C GLU A 390 14.25 -18.17 -10.84
N PRO A 391 14.80 -17.07 -10.28
CA PRO A 391 14.04 -16.15 -9.43
C PRO A 391 12.74 -15.67 -10.08
N GLU A 392 11.64 -15.82 -9.35
CA GLU A 392 10.33 -15.28 -9.69
C GLU A 392 10.14 -13.91 -9.07
N ILE A 393 9.48 -13.04 -9.82
CA ILE A 393 9.43 -11.61 -9.58
C ILE A 393 8.05 -11.09 -9.98
N ASP A 394 7.49 -10.22 -9.15
CA ASP A 394 6.37 -9.38 -9.55
C ASP A 394 6.88 -8.05 -10.12
N VAL A 395 6.30 -7.65 -11.25
CA VAL A 395 6.50 -6.36 -11.89
C VAL A 395 5.18 -5.60 -11.87
N ASN A 396 5.04 -4.67 -10.91
CA ASN A 396 3.88 -3.79 -10.82
C ASN A 396 4.12 -2.53 -11.64
N VAL A 397 3.30 -2.30 -12.68
CA VAL A 397 3.49 -1.19 -13.64
C VAL A 397 2.33 -0.22 -13.58
N VAL A 398 2.63 1.07 -13.57
CA VAL A 398 1.68 2.15 -13.83
C VAL A 398 1.99 2.75 -15.19
N LEU A 399 1.05 2.65 -16.13
CA LEU A 399 1.18 3.18 -17.49
C LEU A 399 0.26 4.38 -17.66
N CYS A 400 0.72 5.40 -18.38
CA CYS A 400 -0.10 6.54 -18.80
C CYS A 400 0.34 7.02 -20.20
N ASP A 401 -0.59 6.98 -21.15
CA ASP A 401 -0.38 7.31 -22.57
C ASP A 401 0.78 6.53 -23.22
N GLY A 402 0.94 5.27 -22.84
CA GLY A 402 1.99 4.37 -23.34
C GLY A 402 3.35 4.57 -22.68
N VAL A 403 3.46 5.44 -21.67
CA VAL A 403 4.69 5.67 -20.91
C VAL A 403 4.55 5.11 -19.50
N ALA A 404 5.53 4.35 -19.05
CA ALA A 404 5.58 3.87 -17.67
C ALA A 404 5.90 5.04 -16.73
N LEU A 405 4.98 5.34 -15.81
CA LEU A 405 5.17 6.33 -14.75
C LEU A 405 5.95 5.75 -13.58
N ASP A 406 5.72 4.47 -13.30
CA ASP A 406 6.42 3.69 -12.28
C ASP A 406 6.38 2.20 -12.68
N ALA A 407 7.45 1.47 -12.38
CA ALA A 407 7.57 0.04 -12.62
C ALA A 407 8.40 -0.59 -11.51
N GLN A 408 7.75 -1.35 -10.63
CA GLN A 408 8.34 -1.86 -9.40
C GLN A 408 8.67 -3.33 -9.56
N VAL A 409 9.91 -3.67 -9.23
CA VAL A 409 10.42 -5.04 -9.24
C VAL A 409 10.44 -5.55 -7.81
N VAL A 410 9.74 -6.65 -7.60
CA VAL A 410 9.48 -7.24 -6.28
C VAL A 410 9.90 -8.69 -6.31
N ASP A 411 10.68 -9.11 -5.33
CA ASP A 411 11.04 -10.52 -5.22
C ASP A 411 9.85 -11.34 -4.72
N ASN A 412 9.40 -12.32 -5.50
CA ASN A 412 8.47 -13.35 -5.04
C ASN A 412 9.29 -14.57 -4.61
N LEU A 413 9.30 -14.87 -3.31
CA LEU A 413 10.14 -15.96 -2.81
C LEU A 413 9.61 -17.30 -3.29
N PRO A 414 10.49 -18.34 -3.36
CA PRO A 414 10.08 -19.68 -3.77
C PRO A 414 8.83 -20.15 -3.02
N THR A 415 7.97 -20.88 -3.71
CA THR A 415 6.83 -21.55 -3.08
C THR A 415 7.25 -22.87 -2.42
N THR A 416 6.36 -23.53 -1.67
CA THR A 416 6.69 -24.87 -1.11
C THR A 416 6.87 -25.91 -2.22
N ALA A 417 6.33 -25.67 -3.42
CA ALA A 417 6.62 -26.48 -4.61
C ALA A 417 8.06 -26.36 -5.11
N GLU A 418 8.72 -25.28 -4.76
CA GLU A 418 10.08 -24.93 -5.17
C GLU A 418 11.10 -25.08 -4.05
N GLY A 419 10.70 -25.67 -2.92
CA GLY A 419 11.59 -25.98 -1.81
C GLY A 419 11.51 -25.01 -0.63
N PHE A 420 10.60 -24.03 -0.65
CA PHE A 420 10.31 -23.24 0.54
C PHE A 420 9.92 -24.18 1.69
N PRO A 421 10.46 -23.98 2.92
CA PRO A 421 10.16 -24.85 4.05
C PRO A 421 8.65 -24.99 4.31
N SER A 422 8.13 -26.20 4.14
CA SER A 422 6.78 -26.57 4.56
C SER A 422 6.77 -26.78 6.07
N ARG A 423 5.72 -26.31 6.73
CA ARG A 423 5.57 -26.46 8.18
C ARG A 423 5.18 -27.88 8.57
N PHE A 424 4.54 -28.61 7.66
CA PHE A 424 3.89 -29.87 8.02
C PHE A 424 4.43 -31.12 7.31
N ASP A 425 5.42 -31.00 6.42
CA ASP A 425 6.13 -32.09 5.72
C ASP A 425 5.21 -33.24 5.24
N PHE A 426 4.02 -32.89 4.73
CA PHE A 426 3.01 -33.87 4.30
C PHE A 426 3.10 -34.23 2.81
N GLY A 427 4.18 -33.84 2.13
CA GLY A 427 4.42 -34.14 0.71
C GLY A 427 3.58 -33.35 -0.30
N LEU A 428 2.48 -32.70 0.10
CA LEU A 428 1.71 -31.82 -0.79
C LEU A 428 2.40 -30.46 -0.92
N LYS A 429 2.82 -30.15 -2.14
CA LYS A 429 3.55 -28.94 -2.50
C LYS A 429 2.60 -27.90 -3.10
N SER A 430 2.70 -26.65 -2.64
CA SER A 430 1.81 -25.55 -3.01
C SER A 430 2.49 -24.50 -3.87
N TRP A 431 1.69 -23.82 -4.69
CA TRP A 431 2.06 -22.64 -5.51
C TRP A 431 1.52 -21.33 -4.93
N ILE A 432 0.94 -21.35 -3.73
CA ILE A 432 0.54 -20.09 -3.10
C ILE A 432 1.77 -19.30 -2.71
N ASP A 433 1.63 -17.99 -2.77
CA ASP A 433 2.62 -17.04 -2.32
C ASP A 433 3.02 -17.35 -0.89
N THR A 434 4.34 -17.38 -0.68
CA THR A 434 4.96 -17.51 0.63
C THR A 434 5.27 -16.11 1.13
N ASP A 435 6.41 -15.58 0.74
CA ASP A 435 6.92 -14.29 1.17
C ASP A 435 7.33 -13.47 -0.04
N SER A 436 7.34 -12.15 0.10
CA SER A 436 7.90 -11.28 -0.94
C SER A 436 8.61 -10.09 -0.34
N ILE A 437 9.61 -9.56 -1.04
CA ILE A 437 10.52 -8.53 -0.54
C ILE A 437 10.68 -7.38 -1.53
N VAL A 438 10.69 -6.15 -1.02
CA VAL A 438 11.01 -4.92 -1.75
C VAL A 438 11.99 -4.05 -0.93
N PRO A 439 12.99 -3.40 -1.56
CA PRO A 439 13.39 -3.54 -2.97
C PRO A 439 13.96 -4.93 -3.29
N SER A 440 13.93 -5.28 -4.58
CA SER A 440 14.49 -6.54 -5.10
C SER A 440 15.99 -6.67 -4.80
N GLY A 441 16.44 -7.90 -4.57
CA GLY A 441 17.84 -8.24 -4.38
C GLY A 441 18.60 -8.50 -5.69
N LEU A 442 17.91 -8.46 -6.83
CA LEU A 442 18.53 -8.62 -8.15
C LEU A 442 19.44 -7.46 -8.50
N VAL A 443 20.41 -7.70 -9.39
CA VAL A 443 21.24 -6.63 -9.95
C VAL A 443 20.42 -5.67 -10.82
N GLU A 444 20.80 -4.39 -10.85
CA GLU A 444 19.99 -3.35 -11.51
C GLU A 444 19.77 -3.61 -13.01
N ASP A 445 20.72 -4.21 -13.72
CA ASP A 445 20.57 -4.56 -15.14
C ASP A 445 19.42 -5.58 -15.36
N GLU A 446 19.29 -6.56 -14.48
CA GLU A 446 18.21 -7.54 -14.51
C GLU A 446 16.86 -6.90 -14.14
N GLN A 447 16.86 -6.00 -13.15
CA GLN A 447 15.66 -5.22 -12.79
C GLN A 447 15.23 -4.31 -13.96
N ALA A 448 16.17 -3.64 -14.63
CA ALA A 448 15.88 -2.80 -15.78
C ALA A 448 15.34 -3.62 -16.95
N LEU A 449 15.91 -4.81 -17.21
CA LEU A 449 15.43 -5.74 -18.22
C LEU A 449 13.98 -6.17 -17.96
N LEU A 450 13.64 -6.50 -16.70
CA LEU A 450 12.27 -6.81 -16.28
C LEU A 450 11.31 -5.65 -16.54
N ARG A 451 11.64 -4.44 -16.07
CA ARG A 451 10.80 -3.25 -16.25
C ARG A 451 10.56 -2.99 -17.75
N ASN A 452 11.62 -2.97 -18.55
CA ASN A 452 11.53 -2.68 -19.98
C ASN A 452 10.74 -3.76 -20.75
N THR A 453 11.03 -5.03 -20.50
CA THR A 453 10.35 -6.14 -21.21
C THR A 453 8.86 -6.18 -20.88
N THR A 454 8.50 -5.99 -19.61
CA THR A 454 7.10 -5.96 -19.19
C THR A 454 6.36 -4.75 -19.76
N VAL A 455 6.95 -3.56 -19.74
CA VAL A 455 6.35 -2.36 -20.35
C VAL A 455 6.18 -2.52 -21.86
N ASP A 456 7.20 -3.05 -22.55
CA ASP A 456 7.14 -3.34 -23.98
C ASP A 456 6.02 -4.32 -24.32
N TYR A 457 5.82 -5.36 -23.50
CA TYR A 457 4.68 -6.26 -23.66
C TYR A 457 3.36 -5.49 -23.56
N LEU A 458 3.16 -4.74 -22.48
CA LEU A 458 1.90 -4.04 -22.21
C LEU A 458 1.55 -3.11 -23.38
N VAL A 459 2.55 -2.36 -23.88
CA VAL A 459 2.38 -1.48 -25.04
C VAL A 459 2.08 -2.26 -26.32
N LYS A 460 2.78 -3.38 -26.58
CA LYS A 460 2.52 -4.25 -27.75
C LYS A 460 1.15 -4.90 -27.72
N ALA A 461 0.68 -5.34 -26.54
CA ALA A 461 -0.65 -5.90 -26.36
C ALA A 461 -1.76 -4.86 -26.58
N GLY A 462 -1.44 -3.56 -26.48
CA GLY A 462 -2.36 -2.45 -26.78
C GLY A 462 -2.75 -1.62 -25.57
N PHE A 463 -2.19 -1.89 -24.39
CA PHE A 463 -2.40 -1.05 -23.22
C PHE A 463 -1.68 0.29 -23.37
N ARG A 464 -2.33 1.36 -22.89
CA ARG A 464 -1.76 2.73 -22.89
C ARG A 464 -1.86 3.39 -21.53
N THR A 465 -2.95 3.16 -20.80
CA THR A 465 -3.14 3.72 -19.46
C THR A 465 -3.76 2.66 -18.56
N GLY A 466 -3.22 2.48 -17.36
CA GLY A 466 -3.68 1.46 -16.42
C GLY A 466 -2.66 1.14 -15.34
N VAL A 467 -3.09 0.30 -14.40
CA VAL A 467 -2.23 -0.34 -13.41
C VAL A 467 -2.21 -1.83 -13.70
N PHE A 468 -1.03 -2.44 -13.65
CA PHE A 468 -0.80 -3.82 -14.05
C PHE A 468 0.05 -4.53 -13.00
N HIS A 469 -0.33 -5.75 -12.69
CA HIS A 469 0.46 -6.67 -11.87
C HIS A 469 0.89 -7.83 -12.77
N CYS A 470 2.19 -7.97 -12.99
CA CYS A 470 2.75 -8.96 -13.91
C CYS A 470 3.69 -9.87 -13.15
N GLU A 471 3.61 -11.18 -13.37
CA GLU A 471 4.52 -12.16 -12.79
C GLU A 471 5.52 -12.57 -13.87
N ALA A 472 6.80 -12.66 -13.51
CA ALA A 472 7.86 -13.01 -14.44
C ALA A 472 8.98 -13.80 -13.75
N ARG A 473 9.79 -14.50 -14.55
CA ARG A 473 11.07 -15.07 -14.13
C ARG A 473 12.20 -14.54 -14.98
N ILE A 474 13.39 -14.41 -14.39
CA ILE A 474 14.62 -14.13 -15.15
C ILE A 474 15.34 -15.43 -15.45
N VAL A 475 15.28 -15.85 -16.69
CA VAL A 475 16.00 -17.01 -17.22
C VAL A 475 17.47 -16.64 -17.38
N ASN A 476 18.36 -17.57 -17.03
CA ASN A 476 19.82 -17.32 -16.96
C ASN A 476 20.20 -16.16 -16.02
N SER A 477 19.43 -15.92 -14.94
CA SER A 477 19.79 -14.91 -13.94
C SER A 477 21.16 -15.21 -13.34
N THR A 478 21.90 -14.15 -13.05
CA THR A 478 23.12 -14.14 -12.23
C THR A 478 22.85 -14.41 -10.76
N SER A 479 21.57 -14.42 -10.35
CA SER A 479 21.11 -14.67 -8.99
C SER A 479 20.37 -16.02 -8.89
N ALA A 480 20.38 -16.62 -7.71
CA ALA A 480 19.56 -17.77 -7.36
C ALA A 480 19.16 -17.72 -5.88
N TYR A 481 18.06 -18.39 -5.56
CA TYR A 481 17.71 -18.65 -4.17
C TYR A 481 18.53 -19.81 -3.63
N GLU A 482 19.25 -19.59 -2.53
CA GLU A 482 20.01 -20.61 -1.82
C GLU A 482 19.25 -21.09 -0.58
N PHE A 483 19.31 -22.40 -0.34
CA PHE A 483 18.74 -23.06 0.83
C PHE A 483 19.87 -23.67 1.66
N ASP A 484 19.96 -23.33 2.95
CA ASP A 484 20.94 -23.94 3.85
C ASP A 484 20.56 -25.39 4.17
N ALA A 485 21.45 -26.33 3.82
CA ALA A 485 21.26 -27.77 3.98
C ALA A 485 21.35 -28.27 5.44
N THR A 486 21.93 -27.48 6.34
CA THR A 486 22.12 -27.84 7.75
C THR A 486 20.99 -27.35 8.65
N GLN A 487 20.21 -26.40 8.14
CA GLN A 487 19.29 -25.57 8.89
C GLN A 487 18.34 -24.90 7.88
N PRO A 488 17.19 -25.53 7.50
CA PRO A 488 16.36 -25.06 6.39
C PRO A 488 15.58 -23.81 6.81
N HIS A 489 16.27 -22.66 6.82
CA HIS A 489 15.83 -21.54 7.65
C HIS A 489 15.12 -20.44 6.88
N TYR A 490 15.48 -20.14 5.64
CA TYR A 490 14.75 -19.18 4.79
C TYR A 490 15.46 -19.11 3.45
N PRO A 491 14.78 -19.12 2.28
CA PRO A 491 15.47 -18.94 1.01
C PRO A 491 16.01 -17.51 0.91
N ARG A 492 17.28 -17.37 0.52
CA ARG A 492 17.93 -16.07 0.32
C ARG A 492 18.41 -15.93 -1.10
N LEU A 493 18.14 -14.77 -1.70
CA LEU A 493 18.60 -14.45 -3.03
C LEU A 493 20.08 -14.04 -2.97
N GLY A 494 20.94 -14.80 -3.64
CA GLY A 494 22.38 -14.57 -3.71
C GLY A 494 22.90 -14.64 -5.14
N MET A 495 24.09 -14.11 -5.37
CA MET A 495 24.78 -14.24 -6.66
C MET A 495 25.27 -15.67 -6.86
N LYS A 496 25.02 -16.24 -8.05
CA LYS A 496 25.57 -17.52 -8.47
C LYS A 496 27.10 -17.46 -8.54
N LYS A 497 27.75 -18.59 -8.30
CA LYS A 497 29.20 -18.71 -8.52
C LYS A 497 29.50 -18.60 -10.02
N LYS A 498 30.68 -18.08 -10.34
CA LYS A 498 31.10 -17.76 -11.72
C LYS A 498 31.13 -18.98 -12.65
N ASP A 499 31.28 -20.19 -12.10
CA ASP A 499 31.27 -21.44 -12.87
C ASP A 499 29.84 -21.96 -13.15
N ASP A 500 28.83 -21.43 -12.44
CA ASP A 500 27.41 -21.80 -12.57
C ASP A 500 26.63 -20.85 -13.51
N THR A 501 27.25 -19.75 -13.97
CA THR A 501 26.62 -18.84 -14.94
C THR A 501 26.79 -19.41 -16.34
N ALA A 502 25.69 -19.80 -16.98
CA ALA A 502 25.69 -20.13 -18.40
C ALA A 502 26.21 -18.92 -19.21
N ASP A 503 26.94 -19.14 -20.30
CA ASP A 503 27.40 -18.10 -21.25
C ASP A 503 26.24 -17.35 -21.95
N SER A 504 24.98 -17.64 -21.59
CA SER A 504 23.77 -17.07 -22.18
C SER A 504 23.33 -15.81 -21.44
N ALA A 505 22.94 -14.78 -22.18
CA ALA A 505 22.40 -13.55 -21.60
C ALA A 505 21.10 -13.81 -20.82
N ALA A 506 20.90 -13.03 -19.74
CA ALA A 506 19.65 -13.04 -18.99
C ALA A 506 18.48 -12.65 -19.89
N ALA A 507 17.33 -13.32 -19.70
CA ALA A 507 16.11 -13.08 -20.45
C ALA A 507 14.89 -13.12 -19.52
N VAL A 508 13.82 -12.42 -19.90
CA VAL A 508 12.59 -12.36 -19.11
C VAL A 508 11.55 -13.32 -19.69
N ALA A 509 11.05 -14.21 -18.84
CA ALA A 509 9.89 -15.05 -19.12
C ALA A 509 8.67 -14.49 -18.37
N ILE A 510 7.76 -13.83 -19.09
CA ILE A 510 6.50 -13.33 -18.50
C ILE A 510 5.58 -14.53 -18.24
N LEU A 511 5.19 -14.75 -16.98
CA LEU A 511 4.37 -15.88 -16.56
C LEU A 511 2.88 -15.56 -16.66
N GLU A 512 2.49 -14.37 -16.21
CA GLU A 512 1.10 -13.90 -16.12
C GLU A 512 1.03 -12.37 -16.12
N ILE A 513 -0.06 -11.82 -16.67
CA ILE A 513 -0.37 -10.39 -16.61
C ILE A 513 -1.80 -10.21 -16.15
N ASN A 514 -1.93 -9.58 -14.98
CA ASN A 514 -3.19 -9.16 -14.41
C ASN A 514 -3.34 -7.67 -14.69
N ALA A 515 -4.24 -7.30 -15.62
CA ALA A 515 -4.48 -5.90 -16.02
C ALA A 515 -5.31 -5.13 -14.98
N ARG A 516 -4.83 -5.13 -13.75
CA ARG A 516 -5.39 -4.47 -12.57
C ARG A 516 -4.31 -4.20 -11.52
N ALA A 517 -4.65 -3.38 -10.54
CA ALA A 517 -3.87 -3.31 -9.30
C ALA A 517 -3.72 -4.70 -8.64
N PRO A 518 -2.57 -4.96 -7.97
CA PRO A 518 -2.34 -6.20 -7.25
C PRO A 518 -3.26 -6.29 -6.02
N GLY A 519 -3.16 -7.41 -5.29
CA GLY A 519 -3.93 -7.62 -4.06
C GLY A 519 -3.71 -6.53 -3.00
N ALA A 520 -4.61 -6.43 -2.03
CA ALA A 520 -4.57 -5.35 -1.03
C ALA A 520 -3.27 -5.29 -0.25
N LYS A 521 -2.71 -6.46 0.08
CA LYS A 521 -1.49 -6.55 0.88
C LYS A 521 -0.24 -6.12 0.12
N GLU A 522 -0.19 -6.47 -1.17
CA GLU A 522 0.83 -5.97 -2.08
C GLU A 522 0.77 -4.45 -2.21
N THR A 523 -0.45 -3.92 -2.41
CA THR A 523 -0.69 -2.48 -2.49
C THR A 523 -0.27 -1.77 -1.19
N ASP A 524 -0.58 -2.35 -0.03
CA ASP A 524 -0.17 -1.81 1.29
C ASP A 524 1.36 -1.72 1.38
N ARG A 525 2.10 -2.75 0.99
CA ARG A 525 3.57 -2.72 1.01
C ARG A 525 4.14 -1.65 0.07
N ILE A 526 3.57 -1.49 -1.11
CA ILE A 526 4.01 -0.50 -2.10
C ILE A 526 3.75 0.93 -1.59
N MET A 527 2.61 1.15 -0.97
CA MET A 527 2.28 2.42 -0.31
C MET A 527 3.31 2.75 0.78
N ASN A 528 3.67 1.78 1.62
CA ASN A 528 4.61 1.99 2.72
C ASN A 528 6.07 2.19 2.25
N SER A 529 6.48 1.48 1.19
CA SER A 529 7.86 1.49 0.69
C SER A 529 8.14 2.61 -0.33
N ARG A 530 7.12 3.07 -1.08
CA ARG A 530 7.29 4.07 -2.15
C ARG A 530 6.27 5.22 -2.13
N GLY A 531 5.22 5.15 -1.31
CA GLY A 531 4.20 6.21 -1.24
C GLY A 531 3.21 6.21 -2.39
N ILE A 532 3.09 5.09 -3.09
CA ILE A 532 2.21 4.92 -4.25
C ILE A 532 1.03 4.05 -3.85
N ASP A 533 -0.19 4.59 -4.02
CA ASP A 533 -1.43 3.85 -3.80
C ASP A 533 -1.97 3.33 -5.13
N LEU A 534 -1.69 2.06 -5.43
CA LEU A 534 -2.09 1.43 -6.68
C LEU A 534 -3.61 1.34 -6.87
N TYR A 535 -4.41 1.34 -5.80
CA TYR A 535 -5.87 1.38 -5.93
C TYR A 535 -6.36 2.77 -6.31
N ALA A 536 -5.81 3.82 -5.72
CA ALA A 536 -6.09 5.19 -6.13
C ALA A 536 -5.73 5.40 -7.61
N LEU A 537 -4.55 4.94 -8.04
CA LEU A 537 -4.12 5.04 -9.44
C LEU A 537 -5.01 4.21 -10.39
N HIS A 538 -5.46 3.03 -9.98
CA HIS A 538 -6.37 2.20 -10.78
C HIS A 538 -7.72 2.90 -11.03
N LEU A 539 -8.26 3.59 -10.02
CA LEU A 539 -9.48 4.38 -10.15
C LEU A 539 -9.28 5.63 -11.04
N LEU A 540 -8.15 6.31 -10.93
CA LEU A 540 -7.83 7.46 -11.79
C LEU A 540 -7.65 7.03 -13.25
N ALA A 541 -6.97 5.90 -13.49
CA ALA A 541 -6.85 5.31 -14.81
C ALA A 541 -8.22 4.96 -15.41
N ALA A 542 -9.12 4.35 -14.64
CA ALA A 542 -10.47 3.98 -15.08
C ALA A 542 -11.38 5.19 -15.41
N SER A 543 -11.09 6.37 -14.85
CA SER A 543 -11.83 7.61 -15.13
C SER A 543 -11.14 8.54 -16.13
N GLY A 544 -9.98 8.15 -16.66
CA GLY A 544 -9.18 8.95 -17.59
C GLY A 544 -8.53 10.18 -16.96
N ASP A 545 -8.38 10.24 -15.63
CA ASP A 545 -7.75 11.35 -14.93
C ASP A 545 -6.22 11.25 -14.94
N SER A 546 -5.65 11.55 -16.11
CA SER A 546 -4.22 11.39 -16.37
C SER A 546 -3.35 12.39 -15.59
N GLU A 547 -3.87 13.57 -15.23
CA GLU A 547 -3.13 14.58 -14.49
C GLU A 547 -2.86 14.11 -13.05
N ARG A 548 -3.92 13.70 -12.32
CA ARG A 548 -3.75 13.14 -10.97
C ARG A 548 -3.01 11.80 -11.00
N LEU A 549 -3.23 10.96 -12.01
CA LEU A 549 -2.51 9.71 -12.20
C LEU A 549 -1.00 9.96 -12.25
N ARG A 550 -0.53 10.91 -13.08
CA ARG A 550 0.89 11.28 -13.19
C ARG A 550 1.46 11.80 -11.88
N ILE A 551 0.75 12.69 -11.20
CA ILE A 551 1.19 13.28 -9.93
C ILE A 551 1.33 12.21 -8.84
N LEU A 552 0.29 11.42 -8.63
CA LEU A 552 0.23 10.44 -7.53
C LEU A 552 1.08 9.19 -7.79
N SER A 553 1.56 8.98 -9.03
CA SER A 553 2.55 7.94 -9.36
C SER A 553 3.98 8.30 -8.95
N THR A 554 4.24 9.51 -8.46
CA THR A 554 5.59 9.93 -8.05
C THR A 554 6.01 9.16 -6.78
N PRO A 555 7.07 8.34 -6.81
CA PRO A 555 7.55 7.63 -5.61
C PRO A 555 8.26 8.58 -4.63
N PHE A 556 8.68 8.07 -3.47
CA PHE A 556 9.62 8.77 -2.59
C PHE A 556 10.96 9.03 -3.30
N SER A 557 11.65 10.15 -3.00
CA SER A 557 13.01 10.42 -3.54
C SER A 557 14.13 9.63 -2.84
N GLY A 558 13.87 9.14 -1.63
CA GLY A 558 14.86 8.48 -0.79
C GLY A 558 14.56 6.99 -0.58
N PRO A 559 15.51 6.23 0.00
CA PRO A 559 15.30 4.82 0.29
C PRO A 559 14.14 4.64 1.27
N GLY A 560 13.15 3.84 0.88
CA GLY A 560 11.97 3.54 1.69
C GLY A 560 12.21 2.56 2.84
N GLY A 561 13.42 2.02 2.99
CA GLY A 561 13.74 0.89 3.86
C GLY A 561 13.50 -0.45 3.18
N TRP A 562 13.74 -1.54 3.91
CA TRP A 562 13.47 -2.90 3.47
C TRP A 562 12.12 -3.35 3.98
N TRP A 563 11.25 -3.82 3.09
CA TRP A 563 9.90 -4.25 3.40
C TRP A 563 9.67 -5.67 2.93
N GLY A 564 9.08 -6.47 3.82
CA GLY A 564 8.78 -7.86 3.56
C GLY A 564 7.35 -8.15 3.96
N GLN A 565 6.64 -8.92 3.17
CA GLN A 565 5.36 -9.48 3.59
C GLN A 565 5.43 -11.00 3.57
N SER A 566 4.58 -11.61 4.38
CA SER A 566 4.54 -13.05 4.54
C SER A 566 3.11 -13.53 4.63
N TYR A 567 2.84 -14.59 3.87
CA TYR A 567 1.61 -15.34 3.89
C TYR A 567 1.87 -16.72 4.50
N VAL A 568 1.13 -17.03 5.55
CA VAL A 568 1.23 -18.31 6.25
C VAL A 568 0.07 -19.18 5.76
N GLY A 569 0.39 -20.25 5.02
CA GLY A 569 -0.59 -21.15 4.44
C GLY A 569 -1.14 -22.21 5.41
N ALA A 570 -2.39 -22.62 5.18
CA ALA A 570 -2.92 -23.89 5.65
C ALA A 570 -2.52 -24.96 4.61
N GLU A 571 -1.51 -25.76 4.95
CA GLU A 571 -0.95 -26.76 4.03
C GLU A 571 -1.80 -28.03 3.96
N THR A 572 -2.80 -28.19 4.87
CA THR A 572 -3.76 -29.31 4.88
C THR A 572 -5.17 -28.86 5.23
N GLY A 573 -6.14 -29.72 4.94
CA GLY A 573 -7.50 -29.61 5.48
C GLY A 573 -7.56 -29.91 6.98
N GLY A 574 -8.64 -29.49 7.61
CA GLY A 574 -8.91 -29.71 9.04
C GLY A 574 -9.54 -28.51 9.74
N ILE A 575 -9.67 -28.61 11.06
CA ILE A 575 -10.13 -27.55 11.95
C ILE A 575 -8.92 -26.75 12.42
N PHE A 576 -8.92 -25.45 12.15
CA PHE A 576 -7.86 -24.54 12.57
C PHE A 576 -7.89 -24.31 14.08
N LYS A 577 -6.76 -24.57 14.75
CA LYS A 577 -6.56 -24.33 16.20
C LYS A 577 -5.33 -23.45 16.44
N PRO A 578 -5.49 -22.15 16.73
CA PRO A 578 -4.35 -21.31 17.09
C PRO A 578 -3.78 -21.72 18.45
N ILE A 579 -2.46 -21.69 18.59
CA ILE A 579 -1.72 -22.01 19.83
C ILE A 579 -0.99 -20.77 20.35
N ALA A 580 -0.21 -20.11 19.48
CA ALA A 580 0.49 -18.87 19.76
C ALA A 580 0.60 -18.07 18.46
N MET A 581 -0.11 -16.96 18.36
CA MET A 581 -0.14 -16.12 17.16
C MET A 581 0.48 -14.76 17.47
N PHE A 582 -0.01 -13.70 16.85
CA PHE A 582 0.59 -12.37 16.93
C PHE A 582 0.51 -11.75 18.34
N GLU A 583 -0.58 -11.97 19.08
CA GLU A 583 -0.72 -11.41 20.43
C GLU A 583 0.27 -12.06 21.42
N GLU A 584 0.44 -13.38 21.36
CA GLU A 584 1.45 -14.07 22.16
C GLU A 584 2.86 -13.63 21.76
N LEU A 585 3.14 -13.47 20.47
CA LEU A 585 4.42 -12.98 19.98
C LEU A 585 4.73 -11.57 20.51
N LYS A 586 3.71 -10.69 20.55
CA LYS A 586 3.83 -9.33 21.10
C LYS A 586 4.26 -9.33 22.55
N THR A 587 3.76 -10.26 23.35
CA THR A 587 4.13 -10.40 24.77
C THR A 587 5.49 -11.10 24.95
N GLN A 588 5.77 -12.16 24.19
CA GLN A 588 6.94 -13.02 24.41
C GLN A 588 8.22 -12.49 23.78
N ALA A 589 8.12 -11.80 22.63
CA ALA A 589 9.27 -11.24 21.92
C ALA A 589 8.95 -9.82 21.40
N PRO A 590 8.76 -8.83 22.29
CA PRO A 590 8.43 -7.45 21.91
C PRO A 590 9.49 -6.80 21.01
N GLU A 591 10.76 -7.20 21.16
CA GLU A 591 11.86 -6.77 20.29
C GLU A 591 11.70 -7.24 18.84
N LEU A 592 11.15 -8.43 18.61
CA LEU A 592 10.86 -8.94 17.27
C LEU A 592 9.55 -8.34 16.76
N PHE A 593 8.51 -8.35 17.61
CA PHE A 593 7.18 -7.83 17.27
C PHE A 593 7.23 -6.36 16.85
N ARG A 594 8.16 -5.56 17.40
CA ARG A 594 8.33 -4.18 16.95
C ARG A 594 8.48 -4.09 15.45
N HIS A 595 9.08 -5.07 14.76
CA HIS A 595 9.31 -5.02 13.32
C HIS A 595 8.05 -5.25 12.47
N ILE A 596 6.99 -5.79 13.07
CA ILE A 596 5.69 -5.99 12.42
C ILE A 596 4.93 -4.67 12.35
N VAL A 597 4.65 -4.21 11.13
CA VAL A 597 3.92 -2.96 10.86
C VAL A 597 2.42 -3.22 10.79
N GLN A 598 2.02 -4.33 10.16
CA GLN A 598 0.64 -4.77 10.06
C GLN A 598 0.59 -6.30 10.09
N TRP A 599 -0.52 -6.84 10.56
CA TRP A 599 -0.78 -8.28 10.55
C TRP A 599 -2.29 -8.55 10.55
N ALA A 600 -2.67 -9.75 10.12
CA ALA A 600 -4.06 -10.21 10.13
C ALA A 600 -4.13 -11.73 10.32
N MET A 601 -5.12 -12.16 11.10
CA MET A 601 -5.62 -13.53 11.05
C MET A 601 -6.61 -13.65 9.89
N LEU A 602 -6.41 -14.63 9.02
CA LEU A 602 -7.23 -14.88 7.83
C LEU A 602 -8.16 -16.09 8.02
N LEU A 603 -7.95 -16.85 9.10
CA LEU A 603 -8.86 -17.86 9.62
C LEU A 603 -9.24 -17.52 11.06
N GLU A 604 -10.53 -17.65 11.34
CA GLU A 604 -11.06 -17.61 12.71
C GLU A 604 -10.75 -18.93 13.43
N PRO A 605 -10.55 -18.92 14.76
CA PRO A 605 -10.48 -20.15 15.55
C PRO A 605 -11.64 -21.09 15.22
N ASP A 606 -11.34 -22.38 15.10
CA ASP A 606 -12.30 -23.44 14.75
C ASP A 606 -12.85 -23.40 13.32
N ALA A 607 -12.30 -22.54 12.45
CA ALA A 607 -12.64 -22.57 11.03
C ALA A 607 -12.29 -23.92 10.39
N GLN A 608 -13.24 -24.46 9.62
CA GLN A 608 -13.03 -25.65 8.82
C GLN A 608 -12.38 -25.30 7.49
N VAL A 609 -11.24 -25.90 7.22
CA VAL A 609 -10.50 -25.79 5.96
C VAL A 609 -10.65 -27.10 5.19
N GLN A 610 -11.14 -27.02 3.95
CA GLN A 610 -11.20 -28.17 3.05
C GLN A 610 -9.78 -28.59 2.63
N ASP A 611 -9.59 -29.87 2.36
CA ASP A 611 -8.26 -30.35 1.98
C ASP A 611 -7.83 -29.76 0.62
N PRO A 612 -6.68 -29.06 0.54
CA PRO A 612 -6.17 -28.53 -0.72
C PRO A 612 -5.87 -29.63 -1.74
N ALA A 613 -5.56 -30.86 -1.32
CA ALA A 613 -5.35 -31.99 -2.23
C ALA A 613 -6.63 -32.38 -2.99
N GLU A 614 -7.81 -32.16 -2.40
CA GLU A 614 -9.10 -32.47 -3.00
C GLU A 614 -9.63 -31.31 -3.84
N THR A 615 -9.46 -30.09 -3.34
CA THR A 615 -10.06 -28.89 -3.94
C THR A 615 -9.15 -28.18 -4.94
N GLY A 616 -7.84 -28.45 -4.89
CA GLY A 616 -6.81 -27.69 -5.61
C GLY A 616 -6.67 -26.24 -5.12
N ARG A 617 -7.25 -25.91 -3.96
CA ARG A 617 -7.31 -24.56 -3.39
C ARG A 617 -6.70 -24.54 -2.00
N PHE A 618 -5.65 -23.76 -1.85
CA PHE A 618 -5.05 -23.50 -0.55
C PHE A 618 -5.70 -22.27 0.10
N ARG A 619 -5.58 -22.19 1.42
CA ARG A 619 -6.07 -21.07 2.23
C ARG A 619 -4.89 -20.49 3.00
N TRP A 620 -4.90 -19.18 3.20
CA TRP A 620 -3.97 -18.55 4.14
C TRP A 620 -4.58 -18.49 5.53
N VAL A 621 -3.75 -18.79 6.53
CA VAL A 621 -4.03 -18.71 7.96
C VAL A 621 -3.81 -17.30 8.48
N ALA A 622 -2.70 -16.68 8.06
CA ALA A 622 -2.29 -15.38 8.53
C ALA A 622 -1.50 -14.64 7.46
N TRP A 623 -1.45 -13.32 7.61
CA TRP A 623 -0.61 -12.44 6.82
C TRP A 623 0.05 -11.42 7.73
N PHE A 624 1.28 -11.01 7.40
CA PHE A 624 1.93 -9.90 8.09
C PHE A 624 2.92 -9.14 7.19
N LEU A 625 3.12 -7.86 7.52
CA LEU A 625 4.04 -6.92 6.89
C LEU A 625 5.11 -6.49 7.90
N VAL A 626 6.37 -6.61 7.54
CA VAL A 626 7.53 -6.23 8.36
C VAL A 626 8.40 -5.19 7.67
N HIS A 627 9.16 -4.47 8.49
CA HIS A 627 10.05 -3.41 8.05
C HIS A 627 11.41 -3.45 8.78
N SER A 628 12.48 -3.18 8.02
CA SER A 628 13.85 -3.05 8.52
C SER A 628 14.56 -1.86 7.87
N ASN A 629 15.17 -1.00 8.68
CA ASN A 629 16.08 0.06 8.24
C ASN A 629 17.55 -0.38 8.21
N VAL A 630 17.85 -1.65 8.54
CA VAL A 630 19.23 -2.12 8.74
C VAL A 630 19.80 -2.68 7.44
N SER A 631 19.22 -3.77 6.96
CA SER A 631 19.63 -4.46 5.74
C SER A 631 18.55 -5.43 5.28
N ARG A 632 18.68 -5.91 4.04
CA ARG A 632 17.86 -7.00 3.51
C ARG A 632 17.99 -8.26 4.34
N SER A 633 19.21 -8.69 4.68
CA SER A 633 19.44 -9.87 5.52
C SER A 633 18.70 -9.76 6.86
N HIS A 634 18.74 -8.58 7.50
CA HIS A 634 18.02 -8.38 8.75
C HIS A 634 16.51 -8.49 8.58
N LEU A 635 15.95 -8.02 7.45
CA LEU A 635 14.54 -8.22 7.11
C LEU A 635 14.21 -9.71 6.92
N GLU A 636 15.06 -10.46 6.21
CA GLU A 636 14.90 -11.90 5.99
C GLU A 636 14.94 -12.67 7.33
N ASP A 637 15.83 -12.29 8.26
CA ASP A 637 15.87 -12.82 9.62
C ASP A 637 14.56 -12.56 10.37
N ILE A 638 14.04 -11.33 10.30
CA ILE A 638 12.75 -10.97 10.91
C ILE A 638 11.60 -11.81 10.31
N LEU A 639 11.51 -11.92 8.98
CA LEU A 639 10.47 -12.70 8.31
C LEU A 639 10.48 -14.15 8.78
N ARG A 640 11.67 -14.77 8.77
CA ARG A 640 11.86 -16.13 9.29
C ARG A 640 11.42 -16.23 10.74
N ASP A 641 11.92 -15.36 11.60
CA ASP A 641 11.73 -15.48 13.05
C ASP A 641 10.25 -15.31 13.41
N VAL A 642 9.54 -14.36 12.78
CA VAL A 642 8.08 -14.20 12.95
C VAL A 642 7.35 -15.47 12.51
N ARG A 643 7.63 -16.01 11.31
CA ARG A 643 7.00 -17.26 10.84
C ARG A 643 7.24 -18.41 11.82
N CYS A 644 8.46 -18.55 12.32
CA CYS A 644 8.84 -19.57 13.29
C CYS A 644 8.10 -19.42 14.63
N SER A 645 7.79 -18.20 15.05
CA SER A 645 7.04 -17.94 16.29
C SER A 645 5.56 -18.25 16.19
N LEU A 646 4.94 -18.18 15.01
CA LEU A 646 3.51 -18.46 14.86
C LEU A 646 3.22 -19.96 14.95
N LYS A 647 2.46 -20.38 15.96
CA LYS A 647 2.08 -21.77 16.25
C LYS A 647 0.57 -21.97 16.16
N PHE A 648 0.16 -22.92 15.32
CA PHE A 648 -1.20 -23.44 15.21
C PHE A 648 -1.18 -24.90 14.75
N ASP A 649 -2.31 -25.59 14.92
CA ASP A 649 -2.60 -26.93 14.44
C ASP A 649 -3.76 -26.94 13.43
N MET A 650 -3.76 -27.96 12.55
CA MET A 650 -4.88 -28.31 11.68
C MET A 650 -5.38 -29.70 12.08
N ILE A 651 -6.44 -29.76 12.89
CA ILE A 651 -6.98 -31.03 13.38
C ILE A 651 -7.82 -31.67 12.27
N ARG A 652 -7.38 -32.82 11.74
CA ARG A 652 -8.14 -33.53 10.71
C ARG A 652 -9.49 -33.99 11.27
N CYS A 653 -10.57 -33.70 10.53
CA CYS A 653 -11.86 -34.32 10.77
C CYS A 653 -11.75 -35.78 10.35
N SER A 654 -12.05 -36.69 11.28
CA SER A 654 -12.10 -38.15 11.04
C SER A 654 -13.24 -38.56 10.14
#